data_AF-A0A4Y9Z0M5-F1
#
_entry.id   AF-A0A4Y9Z0M5-F1
#
_cell.length_a   1.000
_cell.length_b   1.000
_cell.length_c   1.000
_cell.angle_alpha   90.00
_cell.angle_beta   90.00
_cell.angle_gamma   90.00
#
_symmetry.space_group_name_H-M   'P 1'
#
loop_
_entity.id
_entity.type
_entity.pdbx_description
1 polymer ?
#
loop_
_entity_poly.entity_id
_entity_poly.type
_entity_poly.pdbx_seq_one_letter_code
_entity_poly.pdbx_strand_id
1 'polypeptide(L)'
;MDPTTASPSKAAGALPRPISADSSTSNALRYNPGGLRNYLFADVDPSQATWPLAAYCFMTGYIDAISFSAIFVWCGFQTGNSVQVRPALPLIPPRPHVSNPPLFVLPSAQLALALARLFEGPSGHHDTSFHIADQQALTSVLTFIFGASIGRLGDRIGARTRAWLALGTFIQALFTMAAAICLWKSGQGSIAGFRGDPVWTNASTFACLGFMSASLGLQGIMGKRLNTQFATTIVLTTVWCELMVDPKLFNLRQSVISRDHKLIAIAALFLGGFVSRAILQAIGSSGALGIGVGMRMIIMVAWLFVPEKKAGKKYSCNRLVSRDSKIRSIRIPEVWQRNPTAGTNQQEDTSNYHSPKMHPCLQIPEIVEQIVASLPTAPGAWMHDQFPSGDISVSKSDALALGRTSRRFLEPALDVVWGSLLSVKPILDLLLSPVAAAEYLQSDTFSDAVALAERIKKKDKSRYNYYAFRVKAMKLSDYGDVSASFYHVLNLCSRHFPLLPNLRFLYWHRNNLETFYFLPVFTGPRLTTLVLNINILPDSPSPAFFNIFQNIGSSSPRLIKVVVHDQSQKEKAGHQMALMLSALPALKHVELWCETTWDTWACLATMRDLQSLRFFPAQLPDNKATDAAPLWGALRPAPAASNFAALQRLTLTAHDISGFIHLLSCLATPQLLRVFEIRIASCPPSSDLHALVNAVASYCPSVTLFSLDMVTYESCEADPRDRVLASQLLAPLLRYQAMEYFHLHACGIIFDAAFMKDVAAAWPDLGHLKIQPHLTDQASLSRDTASTITLGGLLPLAERCRHLNKLVMWVAGSAGDVPAQYERCGRKGSEVLAVDVTYTGQGFPEEHLAEVARYVEVVFPDPTVAVVHPPPQFEEETGDGTDDEA
;
A
#
# COMPACT_ATOMS: atom_id res chain seq x y z
N MET A 1 63.28 -15.66 56.24
CA MET A 1 63.26 -14.23 56.59
C MET A 1 61.82 -13.78 56.52
N ASP A 2 61.39 -13.21 57.64
CA ASP A 2 60.04 -13.00 58.15
C ASP A 2 59.35 -11.73 57.57
N PRO A 3 58.10 -11.38 57.95
CA PRO A 3 57.01 -11.05 57.02
C PRO A 3 56.39 -9.64 57.27
N THR A 4 55.08 -9.49 57.03
CA THR A 4 54.12 -8.46 57.54
C THR A 4 54.05 -7.11 56.81
N THR A 5 52.94 -6.71 56.14
CA THR A 5 51.54 -6.38 56.52
C THR A 5 51.30 -5.00 57.19
N ALA A 6 50.34 -4.27 56.59
CA ALA A 6 49.26 -3.46 57.20
C ALA A 6 49.42 -1.92 57.39
N SER A 7 48.66 -1.16 56.56
CA SER A 7 47.60 -0.15 56.88
C SER A 7 47.92 1.08 57.80
N PRO A 8 47.04 2.10 58.02
CA PRO A 8 45.63 2.32 57.61
C PRO A 8 45.23 3.78 57.20
N SER A 9 43.92 3.95 57.00
CA SER A 9 43.04 5.10 56.68
C SER A 9 43.09 6.38 57.55
N LYS A 10 42.70 7.56 57.01
CA LYS A 10 41.43 8.31 57.30
C LYS A 10 41.37 9.78 56.80
N ALA A 11 40.23 10.11 56.18
CA ALA A 11 39.34 11.29 56.33
C ALA A 11 39.81 12.77 56.19
N ALA A 12 39.32 13.38 55.09
CA ALA A 12 38.55 14.64 54.96
C ALA A 12 38.76 15.88 55.87
N GLY A 13 38.88 17.05 55.21
CA GLY A 13 38.40 18.34 55.76
C GLY A 13 38.87 19.60 55.02
N ALA A 14 37.90 20.42 54.60
CA ALA A 14 37.94 21.90 54.39
C ALA A 14 38.09 22.50 52.96
N LEU A 15 37.05 23.29 52.61
CA LEU A 15 36.95 24.44 51.68
C LEU A 15 36.66 25.70 52.57
N PRO A 16 36.55 27.00 52.11
CA PRO A 16 36.51 27.58 50.74
C PRO A 16 37.15 29.01 50.47
N ARG A 17 37.24 29.40 49.16
CA ARG A 17 37.04 30.74 48.48
C ARG A 17 38.07 31.91 48.62
N PRO A 18 38.09 33.00 47.78
CA PRO A 18 37.22 33.45 46.66
C PRO A 18 37.93 34.01 45.36
N ILE A 19 37.12 34.65 44.50
CA ILE A 19 37.25 35.13 43.10
C ILE A 19 37.69 36.61 42.97
N SER A 20 38.35 36.99 41.86
CA SER A 20 38.33 38.35 41.26
C SER A 20 38.66 38.25 39.75
N ALA A 21 37.74 38.62 38.83
CA ALA A 21 37.62 39.93 38.13
C ALA A 21 38.83 40.24 37.21
N ASP A 22 38.76 40.73 35.98
CA ASP A 22 37.69 41.09 35.05
C ASP A 22 38.34 41.33 33.67
N SER A 23 37.56 41.13 32.60
CA SER A 23 37.60 41.86 31.32
C SER A 23 38.87 41.99 30.43
N SER A 24 38.60 41.73 29.14
CA SER A 24 39.09 42.44 27.94
C SER A 24 40.44 42.04 27.31
N THR A 25 40.36 41.32 26.18
CA THR A 25 41.21 41.59 25.02
C THR A 25 40.54 41.09 23.74
N SER A 26 39.93 42.06 23.05
CA SER A 26 39.92 42.27 21.60
C SER A 26 40.14 41.08 20.65
N ASN A 27 39.08 40.85 19.85
CA ASN A 27 39.08 40.13 18.58
C ASN A 27 40.27 40.45 17.67
N ALA A 28 41.07 39.43 17.35
CA ALA A 28 41.80 39.37 16.11
C ALA A 28 41.18 38.27 15.23
N LEU A 29 40.63 38.69 14.10
CA LEU A 29 40.05 37.87 13.04
C LEU A 29 41.06 36.82 12.54
N ARG A 30 40.96 35.59 13.04
CA ARG A 30 41.45 34.41 12.30
C ARG A 30 40.31 33.89 11.44
N TYR A 31 40.39 34.14 10.14
CA TYR A 31 39.57 33.51 9.11
C TYR A 31 39.77 32.00 9.20
N ASN A 32 38.81 31.32 9.81
CA ASN A 32 38.80 29.86 9.92
C ASN A 32 37.98 29.33 8.74
N PRO A 33 38.58 28.70 7.71
CA PRO A 33 37.84 28.22 6.53
C PRO A 33 36.77 27.17 6.85
N GLY A 34 36.78 26.60 8.07
CA GLY A 34 35.69 25.77 8.58
C GLY A 34 34.43 26.56 9.00
N GLY A 35 34.53 27.83 9.38
CA GLY A 35 33.41 28.63 9.86
C GLY A 35 32.39 28.98 8.78
N LEU A 36 32.87 29.42 7.61
CA LEU A 36 32.00 29.77 6.48
C LEU A 36 31.32 28.54 5.88
N ARG A 37 32.06 27.43 5.71
CA ARG A 37 31.49 26.16 5.24
C ARG A 37 30.44 25.64 6.22
N ASN A 38 30.72 25.65 7.52
CA ASN A 38 29.75 25.20 8.53
C ASN A 38 28.51 26.11 8.58
N TYR A 39 28.67 27.42 8.38
CA TYR A 39 27.56 28.35 8.31
C TYR A 39 26.67 28.12 7.08
N LEU A 40 27.28 27.93 5.91
CA LEU A 40 26.55 27.70 4.65
C LEU A 40 25.84 26.34 4.62
N PHE A 41 26.44 25.28 5.17
CA PHE A 41 25.83 23.94 5.21
C PHE A 41 24.93 23.69 6.42
N ALA A 42 24.70 24.69 7.27
CA ALA A 42 23.77 24.55 8.39
C ALA A 42 22.30 24.69 7.94
N ASP A 43 21.41 23.94 8.60
CA ASP A 43 19.98 23.91 8.32
C ASP A 43 19.28 25.18 8.80
N VAL A 44 18.50 25.79 7.91
CA VAL A 44 17.69 26.98 8.21
C VAL A 44 16.53 26.63 9.15
N ASP A 45 16.21 27.51 10.10
CA ASP A 45 14.99 27.41 10.92
C ASP A 45 13.75 27.75 10.08
N PRO A 46 12.86 26.79 9.77
CA PRO A 46 11.70 27.07 8.94
C PRO A 46 10.71 28.05 9.60
N SER A 47 10.73 28.18 10.93
CA SER A 47 9.87 29.12 11.65
C SER A 47 10.29 30.59 11.50
N GLN A 48 11.55 30.82 11.11
CA GLN A 48 12.12 32.15 10.88
C GLN A 48 12.34 32.45 9.40
N ALA A 49 11.91 31.54 8.51
CA ALA A 49 12.01 31.67 7.06
C ALA A 49 10.79 32.38 6.43
N THR A 50 9.93 33.01 7.24
CA THR A 50 8.69 33.68 6.78
C THR A 50 8.97 34.74 5.72
N TRP A 51 10.01 35.56 5.87
CA TRP A 51 10.30 36.63 4.93
C TRP A 51 10.75 36.11 3.54
N PRO A 52 11.75 35.20 3.41
CA PRO A 52 12.10 34.64 2.10
C PRO A 52 10.95 33.86 1.44
N LEU A 53 10.12 33.18 2.24
CA LEU A 53 8.98 32.41 1.73
C LEU A 53 7.83 33.32 1.26
N ALA A 54 7.55 34.42 1.96
CA ALA A 54 6.63 35.44 1.49
C ALA A 54 7.14 36.11 0.21
N ALA A 55 8.45 36.37 0.11
CA ALA A 55 9.08 36.88 -1.10
C ALA A 55 8.99 35.89 -2.28
N TYR A 56 9.04 34.58 -2.04
CA TYR A 56 8.72 33.58 -3.06
C TYR A 56 7.26 33.64 -3.51
N CYS A 57 6.29 33.79 -2.61
CA CYS A 57 4.88 33.98 -2.99
C CYS A 57 4.70 35.26 -3.82
N PHE A 58 5.38 36.35 -3.46
CA PHE A 58 5.43 37.58 -4.25
C PHE A 58 6.00 37.33 -5.64
N MET A 59 7.14 36.64 -5.75
CA MET A 59 7.76 36.31 -7.03
C MET A 59 6.87 35.44 -7.91
N THR A 60 6.09 34.52 -7.33
CA THR A 60 5.09 33.74 -8.08
C THR A 60 4.08 34.68 -8.75
N GLY A 61 3.40 35.53 -7.96
CA GLY A 61 2.44 36.49 -8.52
C GLY A 61 3.09 37.47 -9.52
N TYR A 62 4.34 37.86 -9.26
CA TYR A 62 5.08 38.77 -10.13
C TYR A 62 5.37 38.18 -11.51
N ILE A 63 5.90 36.95 -11.56
CA ILE A 63 6.25 36.26 -12.82
C ILE A 63 4.98 35.85 -13.57
N ASP A 64 3.97 35.36 -12.86
CA ASP A 64 2.68 34.95 -13.42
C ASP A 64 1.94 36.10 -14.07
N ALA A 65 1.98 37.29 -13.46
CA ALA A 65 1.41 38.47 -14.08
C ALA A 65 2.07 38.79 -15.42
N ILE A 66 3.40 38.67 -15.56
CA ILE A 66 4.10 38.96 -16.83
C ILE A 66 3.66 37.99 -17.92
N SER A 67 3.69 36.68 -17.65
CA SER A 67 3.30 35.67 -18.66
C SER A 67 1.82 35.76 -18.99
N PHE A 68 0.95 35.88 -17.99
CA PHE A 68 -0.50 35.96 -18.22
C PHE A 68 -0.89 37.21 -19.01
N SER A 69 -0.16 38.32 -18.84
CA SER A 69 -0.37 39.55 -19.61
C SER A 69 -0.12 39.40 -21.10
N ALA A 70 0.86 38.58 -21.46
CA ALA A 70 1.33 38.45 -22.83
C ALA A 70 0.67 37.29 -23.58
N ILE A 71 0.37 36.19 -22.88
CA ILE A 71 -0.05 34.92 -23.49
C ILE A 71 -1.16 34.19 -22.74
N PHE A 72 -1.70 34.75 -21.66
CA PHE A 72 -2.75 34.12 -20.84
C PHE A 72 -2.38 32.76 -20.20
N VAL A 73 -1.08 32.41 -20.17
CA VAL A 73 -0.52 31.22 -19.51
C VAL A 73 0.09 31.61 -18.16
N TRP A 74 -0.13 30.76 -17.16
CA TRP A 74 0.34 30.96 -15.80
C TRP A 74 1.55 30.08 -15.51
N CYS A 75 2.76 30.62 -15.45
CA CYS A 75 3.96 29.82 -15.18
C CYS A 75 3.91 29.07 -13.82
N GLY A 76 3.15 29.55 -12.85
CA GLY A 76 2.95 28.94 -11.53
C GLY A 76 1.74 27.99 -11.45
N PHE A 77 0.70 28.19 -12.26
CA PHE A 77 -0.55 27.43 -12.14
C PHE A 77 -0.65 26.27 -13.14
N GLN A 78 0.17 25.25 -12.90
CA GLN A 78 0.26 24.10 -13.82
C GLN A 78 -1.03 23.29 -13.94
N THR A 79 -1.91 23.27 -12.94
CA THR A 79 -3.23 22.62 -13.06
C THR A 79 -4.08 23.28 -14.14
N GLY A 80 -4.06 24.61 -14.24
CA GLY A 80 -4.75 25.35 -15.30
C GLY A 80 -4.10 25.14 -16.66
N ASN A 81 -2.77 25.22 -16.74
CA ASN A 81 -2.05 25.00 -18.00
C ASN A 81 -2.24 23.57 -18.50
N SER A 82 -2.23 22.58 -17.61
CA SER A 82 -2.51 21.19 -17.96
C SER A 82 -3.87 21.07 -18.66
N VAL A 83 -4.92 21.70 -18.12
CA VAL A 83 -6.25 21.70 -18.73
C VAL A 83 -6.30 22.46 -20.07
N GLN A 84 -5.40 23.42 -20.29
CA GLN A 84 -5.26 24.16 -21.56
C GLN A 84 -4.45 23.42 -22.62
N VAL A 85 -3.64 22.41 -22.27
CA VAL A 85 -2.87 21.63 -23.26
C VAL A 85 -3.83 20.75 -24.08
N ARG A 86 -4.00 21.09 -25.36
CA ARG A 86 -4.55 20.18 -26.37
C ARG A 86 -3.50 19.09 -26.67
N PRO A 87 -3.81 17.79 -26.57
CA PRO A 87 -2.94 16.77 -27.12
C PRO A 87 -2.99 16.89 -28.64
N ALA A 88 -1.94 17.44 -29.26
CA ALA A 88 -1.67 17.22 -30.69
C ALA A 88 -0.97 15.86 -30.86
N LEU A 89 -1.62 14.80 -30.39
CA LEU A 89 -1.30 13.46 -30.82
C LEU A 89 -2.17 13.22 -32.06
N PRO A 90 -1.62 12.82 -33.22
CA PRO A 90 -2.45 12.06 -34.14
C PRO A 90 -2.87 10.83 -33.34
N LEU A 91 -4.09 10.86 -32.80
CA LEU A 91 -4.75 9.64 -32.38
C LEU A 91 -4.96 8.87 -33.68
N ILE A 92 -3.95 8.07 -34.01
CA ILE A 92 -4.07 6.92 -34.89
C ILE A 92 -5.39 6.27 -34.48
N PRO A 93 -6.38 6.13 -35.40
CA PRO A 93 -7.61 5.43 -35.06
C PRO A 93 -7.20 4.08 -34.49
N PRO A 94 -7.77 3.66 -33.34
CA PRO A 94 -7.25 2.56 -32.54
C PRO A 94 -7.04 1.37 -33.45
N ARG A 95 -5.78 1.14 -33.77
CA ARG A 95 -5.34 0.05 -34.63
C ARG A 95 -4.64 -0.91 -33.72
N PRO A 96 -4.91 -2.20 -33.92
CA PRO A 96 -4.99 -2.94 -32.74
C PRO A 96 -3.75 -3.84 -32.76
N HIS A 97 -2.81 -3.50 -31.87
CA HIS A 97 -1.75 -4.28 -31.19
C HIS A 97 -0.49 -3.42 -31.11
N VAL A 98 -0.21 -2.85 -29.94
CA VAL A 98 1.15 -2.74 -29.36
C VAL A 98 0.99 -2.54 -27.85
N SER A 99 1.57 -3.46 -27.06
CA SER A 99 1.67 -3.34 -25.61
C SER A 99 2.80 -2.37 -25.22
N ASN A 100 2.42 -1.35 -24.46
CA ASN A 100 3.23 -0.36 -23.73
C ASN A 100 3.98 0.72 -24.52
N PRO A 101 3.40 1.93 -24.70
CA PRO A 101 4.18 3.14 -24.63
C PRO A 101 4.39 3.53 -23.15
N PRO A 102 5.50 4.21 -22.80
CA PRO A 102 5.68 4.76 -21.47
C PRO A 102 4.67 5.91 -21.30
N LEU A 103 3.51 5.61 -20.73
CA LEU A 103 2.52 6.60 -20.33
C LEU A 103 3.14 7.46 -19.22
N PHE A 104 3.82 8.54 -19.62
CA PHE A 104 3.94 9.73 -18.80
C PHE A 104 2.53 10.06 -18.31
N VAL A 105 2.33 9.93 -17.01
CA VAL A 105 1.06 10.19 -16.31
C VAL A 105 0.58 11.60 -16.67
N LEU A 106 -0.26 11.72 -17.70
CA LEU A 106 -1.05 12.92 -17.93
C LEU A 106 -2.15 12.95 -16.86
N PRO A 107 -2.28 14.00 -16.04
CA PRO A 107 -3.37 14.11 -15.07
C PRO A 107 -4.73 13.93 -15.75
N SER A 108 -5.57 13.09 -15.11
CA SER A 108 -6.88 12.62 -15.56
C SER A 108 -7.84 13.69 -16.10
N ALA A 109 -7.70 14.94 -15.65
CA ALA A 109 -8.50 16.07 -16.13
C ALA A 109 -8.16 16.51 -17.57
N GLN A 110 -6.91 16.35 -18.01
CA GLN A 110 -6.48 16.72 -19.37
C GLN A 110 -7.09 15.79 -20.42
N LEU A 111 -7.13 14.49 -20.10
CA LEU A 111 -7.73 13.47 -20.95
C LEU A 111 -9.25 13.69 -21.06
N ALA A 112 -9.92 13.99 -19.94
CA ALA A 112 -11.36 14.24 -19.93
C ALA A 112 -11.77 15.46 -20.76
N LEU A 113 -11.03 16.58 -20.69
CA LEU A 113 -11.36 17.78 -21.47
C LEU A 113 -10.98 17.65 -22.95
N ALA A 114 -9.88 16.97 -23.25
CA ALA A 114 -9.47 16.66 -24.63
C ALA A 114 -10.48 15.74 -25.32
N LEU A 115 -10.98 14.73 -24.60
CA LEU A 115 -12.08 13.86 -25.05
C LEU A 115 -13.39 14.63 -25.22
N ALA A 116 -13.77 15.48 -24.26
CA ALA A 116 -15.01 16.25 -24.33
C ALA A 116 -15.07 17.18 -25.56
N ARG A 117 -13.93 17.78 -25.96
CA ARG A 117 -13.87 18.70 -27.11
C ARG A 117 -13.81 18.01 -28.47
N LEU A 118 -13.52 16.70 -28.53
CA LEU A 118 -13.71 15.89 -29.75
C LEU A 118 -15.21 15.80 -30.13
N PHE A 119 -16.10 15.99 -29.16
CA PHE A 119 -17.55 15.95 -29.33
C PHE A 119 -18.21 17.33 -29.45
N GLU A 120 -17.45 18.43 -29.40
CA GLU A 120 -17.99 19.80 -29.58
C GLU A 120 -17.91 20.25 -31.05
N GLY A 121 -19.08 20.55 -31.64
CA GLY A 121 -19.24 21.19 -32.96
C GLY A 121 -20.10 20.38 -33.95
N PRO A 122 -20.76 21.03 -34.93
CA PRO A 122 -21.50 20.33 -35.98
C PRO A 122 -20.56 19.52 -36.88
N SER A 123 -21.04 18.36 -37.32
CA SER A 123 -20.31 17.35 -38.10
C SER A 123 -19.52 17.98 -39.27
N GLY A 124 -18.19 18.01 -39.15
CA GLY A 124 -17.29 18.49 -40.22
C GLY A 124 -16.42 19.70 -39.90
N HIS A 125 -16.52 20.30 -38.70
CA HIS A 125 -15.63 21.40 -38.26
C HIS A 125 -14.90 21.08 -36.95
N HIS A 126 -14.40 19.86 -36.80
CA HIS A 126 -13.52 19.52 -35.68
C HIS A 126 -12.15 20.20 -35.88
N ASP A 127 -11.91 21.29 -35.17
CA ASP A 127 -10.64 22.00 -35.23
C ASP A 127 -9.54 21.18 -34.50
N THR A 128 -8.78 20.41 -35.27
CA THR A 128 -7.65 19.58 -34.81
C THR A 128 -6.33 20.36 -34.73
N SER A 129 -6.36 21.67 -34.98
CA SER A 129 -5.15 22.50 -35.08
C SER A 129 -4.47 22.67 -33.71
N PHE A 130 -3.15 22.51 -33.64
CA PHE A 130 -2.39 22.76 -32.42
C PHE A 130 -2.11 24.26 -32.27
N HIS A 131 -2.99 24.95 -31.54
CA HIS A 131 -2.91 26.40 -31.41
C HIS A 131 -1.68 26.82 -30.62
N ILE A 132 -1.21 28.03 -30.88
CA ILE A 132 0.01 28.53 -30.24
C ILE A 132 -0.16 28.66 -28.71
N ALA A 133 -1.37 28.88 -28.22
CA ALA A 133 -1.70 28.85 -26.80
C ALA A 133 -1.51 27.45 -26.18
N ASP A 134 -1.86 26.38 -26.92
CA ASP A 134 -1.67 25.00 -26.49
C ASP A 134 -0.17 24.65 -26.42
N GLN A 135 0.59 25.09 -27.42
CA GLN A 135 2.05 24.96 -27.48
C GLN A 135 2.73 25.65 -26.28
N GLN A 136 2.25 26.84 -25.92
CA GLN A 136 2.77 27.62 -24.79
C GLN A 136 2.45 26.96 -23.45
N ALA A 137 1.21 26.49 -23.25
CA ALA A 137 0.82 25.75 -22.06
C ALA A 137 1.67 24.48 -21.89
N LEU A 138 1.89 23.72 -22.98
CA LEU A 138 2.71 22.51 -22.96
C LEU A 138 4.17 22.83 -22.62
N THR A 139 4.73 23.87 -23.24
CA THR A 139 6.08 24.35 -22.96
C THR A 139 6.24 24.72 -21.50
N SER A 140 5.25 25.43 -20.92
CA SER A 140 5.25 25.78 -19.50
C SER A 140 5.24 24.54 -18.60
N VAL A 141 4.37 23.56 -18.86
CA VAL A 141 4.28 22.32 -18.05
C VAL A 141 5.59 21.53 -18.07
N LEU A 142 6.15 21.26 -19.25
CA LEU A 142 7.36 20.45 -19.39
C LEU A 142 8.56 21.11 -18.70
N THR A 143 8.73 22.42 -18.90
CA THR A 143 9.85 23.16 -18.31
C THR A 143 9.67 23.40 -16.82
N PHE A 144 8.42 23.48 -16.32
CA PHE A 144 8.14 23.46 -14.88
C PHE A 144 8.59 22.15 -14.23
N ILE A 145 8.26 21.00 -14.85
CA ILE A 145 8.69 19.67 -14.38
C ILE A 145 10.22 19.56 -14.40
N PHE A 146 10.86 20.10 -15.43
CA PHE A 146 12.32 20.16 -15.50
C PHE A 146 12.92 20.97 -14.35
N GLY A 147 12.40 22.18 -14.08
CA GLY A 147 12.81 23.01 -12.95
C GLY A 147 12.61 22.32 -11.59
N ALA A 148 11.46 21.65 -11.43
CA ALA A 148 11.15 20.85 -10.24
C ALA A 148 12.15 19.68 -10.06
N SER A 149 12.57 19.06 -11.16
CA SER A 149 13.56 17.97 -11.17
C SER A 149 14.94 18.47 -10.72
N ILE A 150 15.37 19.66 -11.13
CA ILE A 150 16.58 20.32 -10.60
C ILE A 150 16.46 20.54 -9.10
N GLY A 151 15.27 20.88 -8.60
CA GLY A 151 14.97 21.02 -7.18
C GLY A 151 15.27 19.78 -6.34
N ARG A 152 15.30 18.60 -6.97
CA ARG A 152 15.66 17.32 -6.33
C ARG A 152 17.15 17.17 -6.08
N LEU A 153 18.03 17.93 -6.74
CA LEU A 153 19.47 17.92 -6.45
C LEU A 153 19.77 18.32 -4.99
N GLY A 154 18.85 19.06 -4.36
CA GLY A 154 18.87 19.32 -2.92
C GLY A 154 18.80 18.07 -2.04
N ASP A 155 18.37 16.91 -2.54
CA ASP A 155 18.43 15.64 -1.80
C ASP A 155 19.87 15.19 -1.54
N ARG A 156 20.80 15.53 -2.43
CA ARG A 156 22.23 15.21 -2.29
C ARG A 156 22.99 16.26 -1.48
N ILE A 157 22.65 17.54 -1.64
CA ILE A 157 23.35 18.67 -1.01
C ILE A 157 22.82 18.99 0.40
N GLY A 158 21.54 18.68 0.65
CA GLY A 158 20.82 19.02 1.88
C GLY A 158 19.75 20.07 1.62
N ALA A 159 18.49 19.64 1.47
CA ALA A 159 17.38 20.46 0.98
C ALA A 159 17.00 21.67 1.85
N ARG A 160 17.51 21.74 3.09
CA ARG A 160 17.25 22.80 4.07
C ARG A 160 18.49 23.64 4.42
N THR A 161 19.61 23.35 3.78
CA THR A 161 20.86 24.08 4.00
C THR A 161 20.78 25.48 3.38
N ARG A 162 21.45 26.47 4.00
CA ARG A 162 21.55 27.83 3.41
C ARG A 162 22.20 27.80 2.04
N ALA A 163 23.24 26.97 1.88
CA ALA A 163 23.96 26.79 0.64
C ALA A 163 23.02 26.36 -0.48
N TRP A 164 22.18 25.35 -0.25
CA TRP A 164 21.21 24.90 -1.24
C TRP A 164 20.10 25.93 -1.49
N LEU A 165 19.57 26.55 -0.44
CA LEU A 165 18.50 27.54 -0.59
C LEU A 165 18.98 28.78 -1.35
N ALA A 166 20.18 29.28 -1.06
CA ALA A 166 20.82 30.35 -1.81
C ALA A 166 21.16 29.91 -3.24
N LEU A 167 21.85 28.77 -3.43
CA LEU A 167 22.22 28.26 -4.75
C LEU A 167 21.00 28.00 -5.65
N GLY A 168 19.95 27.39 -5.11
CA GLY A 168 18.71 27.17 -5.84
C GLY A 168 18.00 28.48 -6.19
N THR A 169 18.03 29.49 -5.32
CA THR A 169 17.51 30.84 -5.64
C THR A 169 18.36 31.52 -6.71
N PHE A 170 19.68 31.31 -6.69
CA PHE A 170 20.59 31.81 -7.70
C PHE A 170 20.30 31.19 -9.08
N ILE A 171 20.10 29.87 -9.14
CA ILE A 171 19.69 29.18 -10.36
C ILE A 171 18.34 29.73 -10.87
N GLN A 172 17.38 29.99 -9.97
CA GLN A 172 16.13 30.65 -10.34
C GLN A 172 16.35 32.06 -10.91
N ALA A 173 17.31 32.82 -10.38
CA ALA A 173 17.69 34.14 -10.89
C ALA A 173 18.33 34.04 -12.28
N LEU A 174 19.19 33.05 -12.52
CA LEU A 174 19.78 32.77 -13.83
C LEU A 174 18.73 32.39 -14.87
N PHE A 175 17.75 31.55 -14.52
CA PHE A 175 16.63 31.26 -15.40
C PHE A 175 15.79 32.52 -15.69
N THR A 176 15.52 33.34 -14.68
CA THR A 176 14.79 34.61 -14.89
C THR A 176 15.58 35.58 -15.77
N MET A 177 16.91 35.60 -15.65
CA MET A 177 17.81 36.41 -16.48
C MET A 177 17.85 35.91 -17.92
N ALA A 178 17.95 34.59 -18.11
CA ALA A 178 17.85 33.98 -19.43
C ALA A 178 16.51 34.31 -20.09
N ALA A 179 15.40 34.26 -19.32
CA ALA A 179 14.09 34.66 -19.80
C ALA A 179 14.04 36.14 -20.24
N ALA A 180 14.61 37.05 -19.44
CA ALA A 180 14.68 38.48 -19.77
C ALA A 180 15.47 38.74 -21.07
N ILE A 181 16.61 38.05 -21.24
CA ILE A 181 17.46 38.18 -22.43
C ILE A 181 16.76 37.61 -23.67
N CYS A 182 16.15 36.42 -23.55
CA CYS A 182 15.39 35.80 -24.63
C CYS A 182 14.24 36.70 -25.11
N LEU A 183 13.53 37.33 -24.16
CA LEU A 183 12.45 38.25 -24.48
C LEU A 183 12.95 39.56 -25.08
N TRP A 184 14.02 40.14 -24.53
CA TRP A 184 14.63 41.34 -25.10
C TRP A 184 15.10 41.13 -26.54
N LYS A 185 15.73 39.98 -26.83
CA LYS A 185 16.13 39.61 -28.20
C LYS A 185 14.95 39.31 -29.12
N SER A 186 13.79 38.95 -28.58
CA SER A 186 12.61 38.62 -29.40
C SER A 186 11.95 39.85 -30.03
N GLY A 187 12.08 41.03 -29.41
CA GLY A 187 11.40 42.26 -29.82
C GLY A 187 9.87 42.25 -29.73
N GLN A 188 9.25 41.20 -29.15
CA GLN A 188 7.79 41.08 -29.09
C GLN A 188 7.18 41.93 -27.96
N GLY A 189 5.93 42.35 -28.14
CA GLY A 189 5.22 43.23 -27.21
C GLY A 189 4.96 42.62 -25.83
N SER A 190 4.48 43.46 -24.90
CA SER A 190 4.37 43.11 -23.48
C SER A 190 2.97 42.73 -23.00
N ILE A 191 1.91 43.17 -23.69
CA ILE A 191 0.51 42.96 -23.27
C ILE A 191 -0.34 42.59 -24.50
N ALA A 192 -1.09 41.50 -24.40
CA ALA A 192 -2.05 41.07 -25.42
C ALA A 192 -3.31 41.95 -25.42
N GLY A 193 -3.79 42.32 -26.61
CA GLY A 193 -4.98 43.17 -26.78
C GLY A 193 -6.30 42.43 -26.58
N PHE A 194 -6.39 41.16 -26.99
CA PHE A 194 -7.59 40.33 -26.87
C PHE A 194 -7.25 38.90 -26.42
N ARG A 195 -8.18 38.26 -25.71
CA ARG A 195 -8.04 36.88 -25.25
C ARG A 195 -8.20 35.91 -26.43
N GLY A 196 -7.09 35.42 -26.96
CA GLY A 196 -7.05 34.52 -28.12
C GLY A 196 -5.93 34.84 -29.11
N ASP A 197 -5.35 36.04 -29.02
CA ASP A 197 -4.22 36.48 -29.86
C ASP A 197 -2.99 36.79 -28.98
N PRO A 198 -2.16 35.78 -28.68
CA PRO A 198 -1.00 35.94 -27.83
C PRO A 198 0.11 36.73 -28.52
N VAL A 199 0.74 37.66 -27.80
CA VAL A 199 1.78 38.54 -28.37
C VAL A 199 3.10 37.82 -28.58
N TRP A 200 3.35 36.78 -27.78
CA TRP A 200 4.54 35.97 -27.88
C TRP A 200 4.27 34.80 -28.81
N THR A 201 5.01 34.72 -29.89
CA THR A 201 4.81 33.69 -30.93
C THR A 201 6.13 33.13 -31.45
N ASN A 202 7.25 33.83 -31.19
CA ASN A 202 8.57 33.45 -31.69
C ASN A 202 9.26 32.43 -30.78
N ALA A 203 10.14 31.59 -31.35
CA ALA A 203 10.90 30.59 -30.60
C ALA A 203 11.68 31.16 -29.39
N SER A 204 12.17 32.41 -29.49
CA SER A 204 12.83 33.11 -28.40
C SER A 204 11.87 33.40 -27.22
N THR A 205 10.61 33.69 -27.49
CA THR A 205 9.59 33.89 -26.44
C THR A 205 9.09 32.58 -25.83
N PHE A 206 9.11 31.49 -26.58
CA PHE A 206 8.93 30.13 -26.04
C PHE A 206 10.07 29.75 -25.08
N ALA A 207 11.32 30.07 -25.43
CA ALA A 207 12.44 29.89 -24.53
C ALA A 207 12.30 30.78 -23.28
N CYS A 208 11.83 32.02 -23.43
CA CYS A 208 11.51 32.90 -22.29
C CYS A 208 10.49 32.26 -21.35
N LEU A 209 9.36 31.80 -21.89
CA LEU A 209 8.32 31.09 -21.14
C LEU A 209 8.89 29.85 -20.43
N GLY A 210 9.70 29.06 -21.14
CA GLY A 210 10.35 27.88 -20.61
C GLY A 210 11.24 28.17 -19.40
N PHE A 211 12.09 29.19 -19.49
CA PHE A 211 12.95 29.60 -18.37
C PHE A 211 12.16 30.19 -17.20
N MET A 212 11.10 30.99 -17.46
CA MET A 212 10.21 31.49 -16.40
C MET A 212 9.54 30.34 -15.64
N SER A 213 9.03 29.35 -16.38
CA SER A 213 8.34 28.20 -15.82
C SER A 213 9.28 27.26 -15.07
N ALA A 214 10.49 27.00 -15.59
CA ALA A 214 11.53 26.24 -14.89
C ALA A 214 11.98 26.93 -13.59
N SER A 215 12.06 28.26 -13.58
CA SER A 215 12.36 29.04 -12.38
C SER A 215 11.31 28.81 -11.28
N LEU A 216 10.02 28.86 -11.63
CA LEU A 216 8.95 28.58 -10.67
C LEU A 216 8.93 27.09 -10.26
N GLY A 217 9.12 26.13 -11.17
CA GLY A 217 9.20 24.71 -10.82
C GLY A 217 10.25 24.41 -9.73
N LEU A 218 11.43 25.02 -9.85
CA LEU A 218 12.51 24.93 -8.86
C LEU A 218 12.09 25.55 -7.51
N GLN A 219 11.48 26.73 -7.55
CA GLN A 219 10.97 27.43 -6.35
C GLN A 219 9.92 26.59 -5.59
N GLY A 220 9.02 25.92 -6.32
CA GLY A 220 7.94 25.11 -5.73
C GLY A 220 8.45 23.94 -4.92
N ILE A 221 9.42 23.20 -5.46
CA ILE A 221 10.05 22.07 -4.75
C ILE A 221 10.85 22.55 -3.54
N MET A 222 11.59 23.66 -3.67
CA MET A 222 12.36 24.22 -2.55
C MET A 222 11.45 24.71 -1.42
N GLY A 223 10.36 25.41 -1.75
CA GLY A 223 9.35 25.87 -0.77
C GLY A 223 8.67 24.69 -0.05
N LYS A 224 8.26 23.66 -0.79
CA LYS A 224 7.59 22.48 -0.23
C LYS A 224 8.47 21.71 0.75
N ARG A 225 9.77 21.60 0.48
CA ARG A 225 10.73 20.86 1.33
C ARG A 225 11.00 21.51 2.70
N LEU A 226 10.71 22.80 2.84
CA LEU A 226 10.80 23.51 4.12
C LEU A 226 9.63 23.19 5.06
N ASN A 227 8.52 22.64 4.54
CA ASN A 227 7.37 22.12 5.31
C ASN A 227 6.83 23.12 6.35
N THR A 228 6.63 24.37 5.93
CA THR A 228 6.02 25.44 6.73
C THR A 228 4.56 25.65 6.30
N GLN A 229 3.85 26.58 6.95
CA GLN A 229 2.52 27.02 6.48
C GLN A 229 2.57 27.74 5.11
N PHE A 230 3.77 27.97 4.56
CA PHE A 230 4.04 28.45 3.21
C PHE A 230 4.51 27.31 2.27
N ALA A 231 4.28 26.04 2.62
CA ALA A 231 4.79 24.87 1.89
C ALA A 231 4.33 24.81 0.42
N THR A 232 3.35 25.62 0.01
CA THR A 232 3.00 25.85 -1.39
C THR A 232 3.23 27.31 -1.77
N THR A 233 4.47 27.67 -2.09
CA THR A 233 4.83 29.02 -2.57
C THR A 233 4.24 29.37 -3.94
N ILE A 234 3.58 28.40 -4.58
CA ILE A 234 3.05 28.49 -5.95
C ILE A 234 1.56 28.19 -6.00
N VAL A 235 1.11 27.10 -5.34
CA VAL A 235 -0.30 26.68 -5.36
C VAL A 235 -1.00 27.14 -4.07
N LEU A 236 -1.67 28.29 -4.13
CA LEU A 236 -2.34 28.88 -2.95
C LEU A 236 -3.78 28.39 -2.73
N THR A 237 -4.37 27.60 -3.63
CA THR A 237 -5.76 27.12 -3.48
C THR A 237 -5.96 26.34 -2.18
N THR A 238 -4.99 25.49 -1.82
CA THR A 238 -5.01 24.77 -0.54
C THR A 238 -4.89 25.72 0.65
N VAL A 239 -4.06 26.76 0.55
CA VAL A 239 -3.90 27.79 1.58
C VAL A 239 -5.19 28.58 1.80
N TRP A 240 -5.94 28.87 0.74
CA TRP A 240 -7.27 29.49 0.81
C TRP A 240 -8.27 28.59 1.55
N CYS A 241 -8.37 27.31 1.18
CA CYS A 241 -9.25 26.37 1.87
C CYS A 241 -8.85 26.21 3.35
N GLU A 242 -7.56 26.09 3.63
CA GLU A 242 -7.02 25.97 4.99
C GLU A 242 -7.20 27.24 5.83
N LEU A 243 -7.33 28.40 5.22
CA LEU A 243 -7.66 29.65 5.91
C LEU A 243 -9.14 29.68 6.26
N MET A 244 -10.02 29.26 5.34
CA MET A 244 -11.48 29.25 5.54
C MET A 244 -11.94 28.22 6.58
N VAL A 245 -11.19 27.12 6.73
CA VAL A 245 -11.45 26.09 7.75
C VAL A 245 -10.88 26.48 9.13
N ASP A 246 -10.10 27.57 9.25
CA ASP A 246 -9.49 27.95 10.52
C ASP A 246 -10.57 28.44 11.53
N PRO A 247 -10.77 27.73 12.66
CA PRO A 247 -11.81 28.08 13.62
C PRO A 247 -11.57 29.43 14.32
N LYS A 248 -10.38 30.03 14.16
CA LYS A 248 -10.02 31.34 14.71
C LYS A 248 -9.90 32.43 13.64
N LEU A 249 -10.43 32.20 12.43
CA LEU A 249 -10.37 33.14 11.30
C LEU A 249 -10.83 34.56 11.69
N PHE A 250 -11.99 34.68 12.36
CA PHE A 250 -12.60 35.97 12.71
C PHE A 250 -12.05 36.63 13.99
N ASN A 251 -11.10 35.99 14.70
CA ASN A 251 -10.50 36.55 15.92
C ASN A 251 -9.37 37.53 15.57
N LEU A 252 -9.70 38.62 14.85
CA LEU A 252 -8.73 39.59 14.30
C LEU A 252 -7.92 40.36 15.36
N ARG A 253 -8.38 40.39 16.61
CA ARG A 253 -7.70 41.07 17.72
C ARG A 253 -6.59 40.24 18.38
N GLN A 254 -6.45 38.97 18.04
CA GLN A 254 -5.39 38.08 18.57
C GLN A 254 -4.49 37.62 17.41
N SER A 255 -3.18 37.77 17.56
CA SER A 255 -2.22 37.23 16.58
C SER A 255 -2.16 35.71 16.72
N VAL A 256 -2.46 35.04 15.62
CA VAL A 256 -2.43 33.58 15.51
C VAL A 256 -1.46 33.25 14.40
N ILE A 257 -0.25 32.80 14.78
CA ILE A 257 0.88 32.57 13.87
C ILE A 257 0.49 31.70 12.66
N SER A 258 -0.37 30.70 12.85
CA SER A 258 -0.83 29.81 11.77
C SER A 258 -1.75 30.51 10.75
N ARG A 259 -2.63 31.41 11.21
CA ARG A 259 -3.54 32.19 10.37
C ARG A 259 -2.78 33.30 9.66
N ASP A 260 -1.98 34.05 10.41
CA ASP A 260 -1.29 35.25 9.94
C ASP A 260 -0.29 34.91 8.82
N HIS A 261 0.39 33.77 8.90
CA HIS A 261 1.24 33.28 7.81
C HIS A 261 0.48 32.98 6.51
N LYS A 262 -0.72 32.37 6.59
CA LYS A 262 -1.55 32.10 5.40
C LYS A 262 -2.04 33.40 4.75
N LEU A 263 -2.46 34.38 5.57
CA LEU A 263 -2.84 35.70 5.10
C LEU A 263 -1.67 36.44 4.43
N ILE A 264 -0.46 36.38 5.03
CA ILE A 264 0.76 36.96 4.44
C ILE A 264 1.07 36.32 3.09
N ALA A 265 0.93 34.99 2.94
CA ALA A 265 1.18 34.30 1.68
C ALA A 265 0.26 34.80 0.56
N ILE A 266 -1.05 34.89 0.85
CA ILE A 266 -2.08 35.36 -0.08
C ILE A 266 -1.84 36.83 -0.45
N ALA A 267 -1.60 37.70 0.54
CA ALA A 267 -1.35 39.11 0.31
C ALA A 267 -0.07 39.36 -0.49
N ALA A 268 1.01 38.60 -0.21
CA ALA A 268 2.27 38.71 -0.94
C ALA A 268 2.12 38.34 -2.41
N LEU A 269 1.38 37.26 -2.72
CA LEU A 269 1.11 36.88 -4.12
C LEU A 269 0.31 37.96 -4.86
N PHE A 270 -0.75 38.48 -4.24
CA PHE A 270 -1.56 39.56 -4.82
C PHE A 270 -0.71 40.81 -5.09
N LEU A 271 0.09 41.22 -4.10
CA LEU A 271 0.97 42.38 -4.23
C LEU A 271 2.02 42.17 -5.33
N GLY A 272 2.56 40.96 -5.47
CA GLY A 272 3.47 40.60 -6.54
C GLY A 272 2.87 40.80 -7.93
N GLY A 273 1.65 40.31 -8.13
CA GLY A 273 0.92 40.49 -9.39
C GLY A 273 0.61 41.96 -9.69
N PHE A 274 0.20 42.73 -8.69
CA PHE A 274 -0.07 44.16 -8.81
C PHE A 274 1.19 44.96 -9.18
N VAL A 275 2.29 44.77 -8.44
CA VAL A 275 3.57 45.46 -8.69
C VAL A 275 4.12 45.10 -10.06
N SER A 276 4.04 43.82 -10.44
CA SER A 276 4.45 43.37 -11.77
C SER A 276 3.66 44.07 -12.88
N ARG A 277 2.33 44.14 -12.77
CA ARG A 277 1.50 44.86 -13.75
C ARG A 277 1.82 46.34 -13.85
N ALA A 278 2.09 47.01 -12.73
CA ALA A 278 2.48 48.43 -12.74
C ALA A 278 3.84 48.65 -13.44
N ILE A 279 4.83 47.80 -13.15
CA ILE A 279 6.16 47.86 -13.77
C ILE A 279 6.08 47.49 -15.27
N LEU A 280 5.30 46.47 -15.61
CA LEU A 280 5.06 46.04 -16.98
C LEU A 280 4.57 47.18 -17.86
N GLN A 281 3.68 48.03 -17.33
CA GLN A 281 3.16 49.21 -18.03
C GLN A 281 4.22 50.31 -18.21
N ALA A 282 5.16 50.44 -17.27
CA ALA A 282 6.17 51.50 -17.29
C ALA A 282 7.39 51.19 -18.17
N ILE A 283 7.89 49.95 -18.13
CA ILE A 283 9.18 49.57 -18.75
C ILE A 283 9.11 48.31 -19.62
N GLY A 284 7.93 47.71 -19.77
CA GLY A 284 7.73 46.50 -20.58
C GLY A 284 8.20 45.20 -19.92
N SER A 285 7.90 44.06 -20.55
CA SER A 285 8.11 42.71 -20.00
C SER A 285 9.58 42.35 -19.77
N SER A 286 10.47 42.75 -20.68
CA SER A 286 11.91 42.46 -20.56
C SER A 286 12.54 43.21 -19.38
N GLY A 287 12.20 44.50 -19.21
CA GLY A 287 12.59 45.31 -18.06
C GLY A 287 12.00 44.77 -16.75
N ALA A 288 10.72 44.40 -16.75
CA ALA A 288 10.07 43.80 -15.59
C ALA A 288 10.73 42.48 -15.14
N LEU A 289 11.09 41.60 -16.08
CA LEU A 289 11.85 40.38 -15.78
C LEU A 289 13.26 40.69 -15.25
N GLY A 290 13.93 41.71 -15.80
CA GLY A 290 15.22 42.19 -15.31
C GLY A 290 15.17 42.64 -13.85
N ILE A 291 14.13 43.40 -13.47
CA ILE A 291 13.89 43.76 -12.06
C ILE A 291 13.64 42.49 -11.21
N GLY A 292 12.91 41.52 -11.75
CA GLY A 292 12.70 40.21 -11.12
C GLY A 292 14.01 39.46 -10.82
N VAL A 293 15.04 39.57 -11.68
CA VAL A 293 16.38 39.03 -11.39
C VAL A 293 16.97 39.69 -10.16
N GLY A 294 16.92 41.03 -10.08
CA GLY A 294 17.39 41.78 -8.92
C GLY A 294 16.69 41.36 -7.63
N MET A 295 15.36 41.22 -7.66
CA MET A 295 14.57 40.72 -6.54
C MET A 295 15.00 39.30 -6.11
N ARG A 296 15.24 38.39 -7.07
CA ARG A 296 15.75 37.04 -6.76
C ARG A 296 17.16 37.06 -6.16
N MET A 297 18.03 37.96 -6.59
CA MET A 297 19.36 38.12 -5.98
C MET A 297 19.26 38.60 -4.53
N ILE A 298 18.31 39.49 -4.22
CA ILE A 298 18.03 39.91 -2.84
C ILE A 298 17.52 38.72 -2.01
N ILE A 299 16.60 37.91 -2.55
CA ILE A 299 16.10 36.71 -1.86
C ILE A 299 17.22 35.69 -1.64
N MET A 300 18.10 35.50 -2.62
CA MET A 300 19.29 34.64 -2.50
C MET A 300 20.16 35.06 -1.32
N VAL A 301 20.45 36.37 -1.23
CA VAL A 301 21.24 36.94 -0.13
C VAL A 301 20.51 36.76 1.20
N ALA A 302 19.19 36.95 1.23
CA ALA A 302 18.40 36.79 2.45
C ALA A 302 18.42 35.36 3.00
N TRP A 303 18.47 34.33 2.14
CA TRP A 303 18.64 32.94 2.59
C TRP A 303 19.93 32.71 3.37
N LEU A 304 20.98 33.48 3.10
CA LEU A 304 22.23 33.41 3.85
C LEU A 304 22.06 33.93 5.28
N PHE A 305 21.17 34.89 5.51
CA PHE A 305 20.95 35.51 6.83
C PHE A 305 19.90 34.81 7.69
N VAL A 306 19.16 33.82 7.15
CA VAL A 306 18.14 33.14 7.95
C VAL A 306 18.81 32.37 9.10
N PRO A 307 18.37 32.57 10.36
CA PRO A 307 18.98 31.92 11.51
C PRO A 307 18.94 30.40 11.43
N GLU A 308 19.96 29.78 12.03
CA GLU A 308 20.02 28.32 12.11
C GLU A 308 18.93 27.90 13.05
N LYS A 309 18.34 26.73 12.82
CA LYS A 309 17.49 26.12 13.83
C LYS A 309 18.34 25.88 15.08
N LYS A 310 18.33 26.84 16.02
CA LYS A 310 18.93 26.67 17.33
C LYS A 310 18.33 25.41 17.90
N ALA A 311 19.15 24.40 18.14
CA ALA A 311 18.70 23.24 18.90
C ALA A 311 18.17 23.81 20.22
N GLY A 312 16.84 23.87 20.36
CA GLY A 312 16.20 24.47 21.52
C GLY A 312 16.90 23.94 22.76
N LYS A 313 17.31 24.83 23.68
CA LYS A 313 18.14 24.54 24.86
C LYS A 313 17.89 23.11 25.31
N LYS A 314 18.74 22.19 24.86
CA LYS A 314 18.91 20.93 25.54
C LYS A 314 19.40 21.35 26.90
N TYR A 315 18.72 20.93 27.96
CA TYR A 315 19.43 20.67 29.20
C TYR A 315 20.62 19.79 28.78
N SER A 316 21.79 20.44 28.75
CA SER A 316 23.01 19.87 28.24
C SER A 316 23.61 19.10 29.41
N CYS A 317 23.50 17.79 29.37
CA CYS A 317 24.66 16.98 29.72
C CYS A 317 25.02 16.19 28.45
N ASN A 318 26.06 16.71 27.81
CA ASN A 318 26.95 16.12 26.81
C ASN A 318 26.38 15.16 25.76
N ARG A 319 26.26 15.78 24.58
CA ARG A 319 26.26 15.23 23.23
C ARG A 319 27.62 14.59 22.90
N LEU A 320 27.62 13.32 22.51
CA LEU A 320 28.29 12.72 21.34
C LEU A 320 27.48 11.44 21.06
N VAL A 321 26.97 11.04 19.89
CA VAL A 321 27.02 11.40 18.46
C VAL A 321 25.80 10.62 17.88
N SER A 322 24.80 11.24 17.21
CA SER A 322 24.69 11.40 15.74
C SER A 322 24.93 10.07 15.00
N ARG A 323 24.13 9.48 14.13
CA ARG A 323 23.16 9.84 13.07
C ARG A 323 22.75 8.45 12.52
N ASP A 324 21.49 8.03 12.53
CA ASP A 324 20.61 7.94 11.35
C ASP A 324 19.30 7.27 11.84
N SER A 325 18.18 7.99 11.95
CA SER A 325 17.15 8.26 10.93
C SER A 325 16.33 7.02 10.51
N LYS A 326 15.01 6.92 10.71
CA LYS A 326 14.03 7.79 11.40
C LYS A 326 12.66 7.06 11.48
N ILE A 327 12.56 5.94 12.19
CA ILE A 327 11.26 5.54 12.77
C ILE A 327 11.07 6.44 13.99
N ARG A 328 10.00 7.24 14.02
CA ARG A 328 9.67 8.09 15.17
C ARG A 328 9.49 7.18 16.39
N SER A 329 10.47 7.21 17.30
CA SER A 329 10.32 6.62 18.62
C SER A 329 9.13 7.27 19.31
N ILE A 330 8.24 6.42 19.80
CA ILE A 330 7.06 6.78 20.57
C ILE A 330 7.57 7.43 21.86
N ARG A 331 7.54 8.77 21.91
CA ARG A 331 7.77 9.50 23.15
C ARG A 331 6.45 9.53 23.91
N ILE A 332 6.28 8.57 24.82
CA ILE A 332 5.21 8.52 25.82
C ILE A 332 5.37 9.77 26.72
N PRO A 333 4.34 10.61 26.91
CA PRO A 333 4.42 11.72 27.84
C PRO A 333 4.46 11.21 29.28
N GLU A 334 5.52 11.53 30.02
CA GLU A 334 5.50 11.58 31.48
C GLU A 334 4.65 12.77 31.92
N VAL A 335 3.34 12.59 31.89
CA VAL A 335 2.41 13.41 32.65
C VAL A 335 1.45 12.41 33.26
N TRP A 336 1.13 12.58 34.54
CA TRP A 336 0.24 11.70 35.34
C TRP A 336 0.89 10.51 36.07
N GLN A 337 2.07 10.71 36.68
CA GLN A 337 2.41 9.97 37.90
C GLN A 337 1.82 10.70 39.12
N ARG A 338 0.66 10.26 39.60
CA ARG A 338 0.31 10.34 41.02
C ARG A 338 -0.30 9.00 41.45
N ASN A 339 0.34 8.38 42.44
CA ASN A 339 -0.06 7.15 43.10
C ASN A 339 -1.51 7.20 43.59
N PRO A 340 -2.28 6.09 43.52
CA PRO A 340 -3.51 5.94 44.27
C PRO A 340 -3.19 5.31 45.63
N THR A 341 -2.63 6.08 46.56
CA THR A 341 -2.56 5.68 47.98
C THR A 341 -2.74 6.88 48.89
N ALA A 342 -3.45 6.65 49.99
CA ALA A 342 -3.85 7.58 51.06
C ALA A 342 -5.11 8.43 50.79
N GLY A 343 -6.24 7.95 51.30
CA GLY A 343 -7.40 8.78 51.57
C GLY A 343 -7.08 9.80 52.67
N THR A 344 -7.57 11.01 52.50
CA THR A 344 -7.86 11.95 53.59
C THR A 344 -8.89 12.95 53.08
N ASN A 345 -9.94 13.12 53.87
CA ASN A 345 -11.01 14.08 53.67
C ASN A 345 -10.44 15.50 53.61
N GLN A 346 -10.61 16.19 52.48
CA GLN A 346 -10.65 17.64 52.46
C GLN A 346 -11.82 18.11 51.58
N GLN A 347 -12.67 18.86 52.25
CA GLN A 347 -13.87 19.53 51.80
C GLN A 347 -13.41 20.79 51.06
N GLU A 348 -13.58 20.84 49.74
CA GLU A 348 -13.32 22.04 48.94
C GLU A 348 -14.63 22.57 48.36
N ASP A 349 -14.82 23.86 48.59
CA ASP A 349 -15.98 24.67 48.30
C ASP A 349 -16.41 24.63 46.82
N THR A 350 -17.69 24.36 46.63
CA THR A 350 -18.39 24.48 45.36
C THR A 350 -18.57 25.95 44.99
N SER A 351 -17.72 26.48 44.12
CA SER A 351 -18.01 27.69 43.34
C SER A 351 -17.81 27.43 41.83
N ASN A 352 -18.94 27.36 41.13
CA ASN A 352 -19.18 27.57 39.69
C ASN A 352 -18.01 27.47 38.70
N TYR A 353 -17.54 26.25 38.44
CA TYR A 353 -17.04 25.86 37.12
C TYR A 353 -17.80 24.64 36.63
N HIS A 354 -18.74 24.84 35.70
CA HIS A 354 -19.29 23.73 34.91
C HIS A 354 -18.17 23.14 34.06
N SER A 355 -17.54 22.07 34.56
CA SER A 355 -16.81 21.14 33.70
C SER A 355 -17.81 20.55 32.70
N PRO A 356 -17.48 20.49 31.40
CA PRO A 356 -18.38 19.87 30.44
C PRO A 356 -18.55 18.40 30.83
N LYS A 357 -19.77 18.03 31.28
CA LYS A 357 -20.11 16.65 31.60
C LYS A 357 -19.96 15.82 30.33
N MET A 358 -19.01 14.90 30.34
CA MET A 358 -18.79 13.93 29.27
C MET A 358 -20.07 13.09 29.07
N HIS A 359 -20.41 12.80 27.82
CA HIS A 359 -21.64 12.09 27.48
C HIS A 359 -21.68 10.69 28.15
N PRO A 360 -22.81 10.27 28.77
CA PRO A 360 -22.93 8.99 29.47
C PRO A 360 -22.53 7.77 28.63
N CYS A 361 -22.78 7.78 27.32
CA CYS A 361 -22.39 6.69 26.43
C CYS A 361 -20.89 6.41 26.41
N LEU A 362 -20.04 7.41 26.65
CA LEU A 362 -18.58 7.23 26.71
C LEU A 362 -18.10 6.62 28.04
N GLN A 363 -19.03 6.32 28.95
CA GLN A 363 -18.75 5.57 30.19
C GLN A 363 -18.86 4.06 29.99
N ILE A 364 -19.48 3.62 28.89
CA ILE A 364 -19.70 2.21 28.54
C ILE A 364 -18.46 1.71 27.78
N PRO A 365 -17.66 0.77 28.34
CA PRO A 365 -16.43 0.29 27.71
C PRO A 365 -16.64 -0.29 26.30
N GLU A 366 -17.73 -1.02 26.08
CA GLU A 366 -18.06 -1.67 24.81
C GLU A 366 -18.28 -0.64 23.69
N ILE A 367 -18.90 0.50 24.03
CA ILE A 367 -19.10 1.60 23.08
C ILE A 367 -17.75 2.24 22.76
N VAL A 368 -16.88 2.42 23.76
CA VAL A 368 -15.54 2.98 23.56
C VAL A 368 -14.70 2.06 22.67
N GLU A 369 -14.77 0.76 22.88
CA GLU A 369 -14.10 -0.25 22.05
C GLU A 369 -14.63 -0.24 20.61
N GLN A 370 -15.96 -0.15 20.41
CA GLN A 370 -16.54 -0.02 19.07
C GLN A 370 -16.13 1.27 18.38
N ILE A 371 -16.07 2.41 19.09
CA ILE A 371 -15.59 3.68 18.53
C ILE A 371 -14.15 3.54 18.02
N VAL A 372 -13.28 2.92 18.83
CA VAL A 372 -11.88 2.69 18.45
C VAL A 372 -11.79 1.71 17.28
N ALA A 373 -12.61 0.65 17.26
CA ALA A 373 -12.67 -0.32 16.17
C ALA A 373 -13.22 0.27 14.85
N SER A 374 -14.01 1.34 14.93
CA SER A 374 -14.60 2.05 13.78
C SER A 374 -13.70 3.14 13.21
N LEU A 375 -12.49 3.31 13.74
CA LEU A 375 -11.52 4.25 13.18
C LEU A 375 -11.12 3.84 11.76
N PRO A 376 -10.71 4.81 10.90
CA PRO A 376 -10.37 4.53 9.51
C PRO A 376 -9.31 3.43 9.39
N THR A 377 -9.57 2.48 8.48
CA THR A 377 -8.59 1.46 8.10
C THR A 377 -7.36 2.14 7.51
N ALA A 378 -6.18 1.75 8.00
CA ALA A 378 -4.96 2.12 7.31
C ALA A 378 -5.02 1.58 5.87
N PRO A 379 -4.60 2.35 4.85
CA PRO A 379 -4.52 1.82 3.49
C PRO A 379 -3.67 0.54 3.52
N GLY A 380 -4.17 -0.52 2.88
CA GLY A 380 -3.59 -1.86 2.89
C GLY A 380 -2.13 -1.84 2.42
N ALA A 381 -1.22 -1.58 3.34
CA ALA A 381 0.20 -1.67 3.08
C ALA A 381 0.53 -3.15 2.97
N TRP A 382 1.18 -3.56 1.88
CA TRP A 382 1.74 -4.91 1.66
C TRP A 382 2.46 -5.50 2.89
N MET A 383 3.01 -4.65 3.77
CA MET A 383 3.60 -5.03 5.06
C MET A 383 2.62 -5.80 5.97
N HIS A 384 1.32 -5.53 5.85
CA HIS A 384 0.23 -6.13 6.62
C HIS A 384 -0.44 -7.31 5.92
N ASP A 385 0.00 -7.70 4.72
CA ASP A 385 -0.50 -8.89 4.06
C ASP A 385 -0.32 -10.12 4.95
N GLN A 386 -1.33 -11.00 4.91
CA GLN A 386 -1.43 -12.28 5.65
C GLN A 386 -1.58 -12.18 7.18
N PHE A 387 -1.65 -10.98 7.76
CA PHE A 387 -2.10 -10.84 9.14
C PHE A 387 -3.61 -11.15 9.25
N PRO A 388 -4.11 -11.49 10.45
CA PRO A 388 -5.54 -11.68 10.68
C PRO A 388 -6.34 -10.42 10.37
N SER A 389 -7.39 -10.54 9.56
CA SER A 389 -8.22 -9.43 9.06
C SER A 389 -8.85 -8.57 10.16
N GLY A 390 -9.00 -9.11 11.38
CA GLY A 390 -9.56 -8.40 12.55
C GLY A 390 -8.55 -7.61 13.40
N ASP A 391 -7.24 -7.76 13.18
CA ASP A 391 -6.19 -7.21 14.07
C ASP A 391 -5.45 -5.98 13.49
N ILE A 392 -5.78 -5.54 12.26
CA ILE A 392 -5.10 -4.42 11.56
C ILE A 392 -6.06 -3.34 11.04
N SER A 393 -7.36 -3.49 11.27
CA SER A 393 -8.37 -2.64 10.62
C SER A 393 -8.34 -1.16 11.03
N VAL A 394 -7.41 -0.73 11.88
CA VAL A 394 -7.39 0.63 12.43
C VAL A 394 -6.03 1.30 12.24
N SER A 395 -6.06 2.53 11.73
CA SER A 395 -4.93 3.45 11.68
C SER A 395 -4.34 3.69 13.09
N LYS A 396 -3.11 3.20 13.31
CA LYS A 396 -2.41 3.37 14.60
C LYS A 396 -2.18 4.83 14.96
N SER A 397 -2.00 5.72 13.97
CA SER A 397 -1.86 7.15 14.24
C SER A 397 -3.13 7.75 14.81
N ASP A 398 -4.28 7.30 14.31
CA ASP A 398 -5.58 7.84 14.68
C ASP A 398 -6.03 7.27 16.02
N ALA A 399 -5.78 5.99 16.28
CA ALA A 399 -5.95 5.39 17.61
C ALA A 399 -5.13 6.15 18.66
N LEU A 400 -3.86 6.45 18.36
CA LEU A 400 -2.99 7.19 19.28
C LEU A 400 -3.42 8.65 19.45
N ALA A 401 -3.93 9.29 18.39
CA ALA A 401 -4.54 10.61 18.48
C ALA A 401 -5.78 10.60 19.39
N LEU A 402 -6.67 9.61 19.22
CA LEU A 402 -7.87 9.43 20.03
C LEU A 402 -7.53 9.16 21.50
N GLY A 403 -6.58 8.27 21.78
CA GLY A 403 -6.11 7.99 23.14
C GLY A 403 -5.50 9.20 23.85
N ARG A 404 -5.05 10.23 23.12
CA ARG A 404 -4.54 11.49 23.68
C ARG A 404 -5.64 12.50 24.01
N THR A 405 -6.89 12.26 23.61
CA THR A 405 -8.01 13.17 23.88
C THR A 405 -8.61 12.99 25.28
N SER A 406 -8.69 11.76 25.78
CA SER A 406 -9.27 11.43 27.08
C SER A 406 -8.65 10.17 27.68
N ARG A 407 -8.55 10.13 29.02
CA ARG A 407 -8.06 8.96 29.76
C ARG A 407 -8.89 7.69 29.51
N ARG A 408 -10.17 7.84 29.15
CA ARG A 408 -11.06 6.70 28.85
C ARG A 408 -10.71 6.01 27.52
N PHE A 409 -10.23 6.76 26.53
CA PHE A 409 -9.80 6.21 25.25
C PHE A 409 -8.36 5.65 25.30
N LEU A 410 -7.61 5.92 26.36
CA LEU A 410 -6.19 5.59 26.41
C LEU A 410 -5.94 4.07 26.35
N GLU A 411 -6.55 3.28 27.24
CA GLU A 411 -6.33 1.83 27.29
C GLU A 411 -6.79 1.13 26.00
N PRO A 412 -8.02 1.37 25.49
CA PRO A 412 -8.47 0.76 24.23
C PRO A 412 -7.63 1.19 23.02
N ALA A 413 -7.19 2.45 22.97
CA ALA A 413 -6.28 2.91 21.93
C ALA A 413 -4.92 2.21 22.00
N LEU A 414 -4.37 2.01 23.18
CA LEU A 414 -3.10 1.30 23.37
C LEU A 414 -3.21 -0.18 23.00
N ASP A 415 -4.36 -0.82 23.27
CA ASP A 415 -4.62 -2.20 22.84
C ASP A 415 -4.58 -2.35 21.32
N VAL A 416 -5.07 -1.36 20.57
CA VAL A 416 -4.96 -1.35 19.10
C VAL A 416 -3.53 -1.06 18.63
N VAL A 417 -2.86 -0.07 19.23
CA VAL A 417 -1.50 0.33 18.81
C VAL A 417 -0.47 -0.79 19.02
N TRP A 418 -0.56 -1.49 20.16
CA TRP A 418 0.35 -2.58 20.55
C TRP A 418 -0.16 -3.97 20.17
N GLY A 419 -1.42 -4.11 19.80
CA GLY A 419 -2.04 -5.41 19.46
C GLY A 419 -1.33 -6.16 18.36
N SER A 420 -0.92 -5.46 17.30
CA SER A 420 -0.14 -6.01 16.18
C SER A 420 1.24 -5.34 16.10
N LEU A 421 2.33 -6.09 16.00
CA LEU A 421 3.69 -5.52 15.84
C LEU A 421 4.36 -6.01 14.57
N LEU A 422 5.11 -5.14 13.89
CA LEU A 422 5.87 -5.43 12.66
C LEU A 422 7.38 -5.61 12.91
N SER A 423 7.81 -5.53 14.16
CA SER A 423 9.21 -5.73 14.57
C SER A 423 9.26 -5.99 16.07
N VAL A 424 10.33 -6.64 16.53
CA VAL A 424 10.59 -6.83 17.96
C VAL A 424 11.15 -5.56 18.63
N LYS A 425 11.59 -4.57 17.84
CA LYS A 425 12.22 -3.33 18.30
C LYS A 425 11.44 -2.58 19.39
N PRO A 426 10.11 -2.36 19.30
CA PRO A 426 9.37 -1.63 20.33
C PRO A 426 9.44 -2.31 21.71
N ILE A 427 9.55 -3.64 21.72
CA ILE A 427 9.68 -4.44 22.95
C ILE A 427 11.10 -4.33 23.50
N LEU A 428 12.10 -4.41 22.61
CA LEU A 428 13.50 -4.21 22.99
C LEU A 428 13.74 -2.81 23.56
N ASP A 429 13.16 -1.77 22.97
CA ASP A 429 13.26 -0.38 23.46
C ASP A 429 12.62 -0.21 24.86
N LEU A 430 11.72 -1.10 25.30
CA LEU A 430 11.19 -1.13 26.67
C LEU A 430 12.14 -1.84 27.64
N LEU A 431 12.76 -2.94 27.20
CA LEU A 431 13.67 -3.74 28.01
C LEU A 431 15.03 -3.04 28.18
N LEU A 432 15.57 -2.50 27.09
CA LEU A 432 16.90 -1.91 26.97
C LEU A 432 16.85 -0.38 26.99
N SER A 433 17.83 0.26 27.64
CA SER A 433 18.05 1.69 27.42
C SER A 433 18.77 1.89 26.07
N PRO A 434 18.58 3.04 25.39
CA PRO A 434 19.29 3.33 24.14
C PRO A 434 20.82 3.26 24.29
N VAL A 435 21.33 3.58 25.49
CA VAL A 435 22.75 3.51 25.84
C VAL A 435 23.23 2.05 25.93
N ALA A 436 22.50 1.21 26.66
CA ALA A 436 22.86 -0.20 26.83
C ALA A 436 22.78 -0.98 25.50
N ALA A 437 21.84 -0.63 24.63
CA ALA A 437 21.74 -1.20 23.29
C ALA A 437 22.94 -0.79 22.41
N ALA A 438 23.40 0.46 22.51
CA ALA A 438 24.56 0.95 21.76
C ALA A 438 25.89 0.36 22.27
N GLU A 439 26.05 0.21 23.59
CA GLU A 439 27.22 -0.47 24.19
C GLU A 439 27.34 -1.91 23.71
N TYR A 440 26.23 -2.66 23.70
CA TYR A 440 26.24 -4.05 23.26
C TYR A 440 26.60 -4.19 21.78
N LEU A 441 26.04 -3.34 20.92
CA LEU A 441 26.35 -3.33 19.49
C LEU A 441 27.81 -3.02 19.16
N GLN A 442 28.58 -2.42 20.09
CA GLN A 442 30.00 -2.13 19.89
C GLN A 442 30.91 -3.30 20.25
N SER A 443 30.48 -4.18 21.16
CA SER A 443 31.30 -5.27 21.70
C SER A 443 30.90 -6.64 21.13
N ASP A 444 29.60 -6.84 20.91
CA ASP A 444 28.96 -8.03 20.33
C ASP A 444 29.43 -9.40 20.85
N THR A 445 29.98 -9.46 22.07
CA THR A 445 30.43 -10.72 22.67
C THR A 445 29.31 -11.43 23.42
N PHE A 446 29.37 -12.76 23.48
CA PHE A 446 28.43 -13.56 24.29
C PHE A 446 28.47 -13.18 25.78
N SER A 447 29.66 -12.85 26.31
CA SER A 447 29.83 -12.39 27.69
C SER A 447 29.02 -11.12 27.98
N ASP A 448 29.03 -10.18 27.03
CA ASP A 448 28.25 -8.94 27.15
C ASP A 448 26.75 -9.19 27.01
N ALA A 449 26.34 -10.16 26.19
CA ALA A 449 24.94 -10.57 26.07
C ALA A 449 24.41 -11.13 27.40
N VAL A 450 25.20 -11.95 28.10
CA VAL A 450 24.89 -12.49 29.43
C VAL A 450 24.82 -11.38 30.47
N ALA A 451 25.81 -10.49 30.50
CA ALA A 451 25.83 -9.35 31.42
C ALA A 451 24.63 -8.41 31.19
N LEU A 452 24.23 -8.19 29.93
CA LEU A 452 23.07 -7.39 29.57
C LEU A 452 21.75 -8.08 29.96
N ALA A 453 21.62 -9.38 29.70
CA ALA A 453 20.44 -10.14 30.11
C ALA A 453 20.23 -10.12 31.64
N GLU A 454 21.31 -10.24 32.42
CA GLU A 454 21.25 -10.11 33.89
C GLU A 454 20.87 -8.69 34.33
N ARG A 455 21.31 -7.64 33.61
CA ARG A 455 20.85 -6.26 33.86
C ARG A 455 19.35 -6.10 33.59
N ILE A 456 18.85 -6.66 32.49
CA ILE A 456 17.41 -6.64 32.16
C ILE A 456 16.59 -7.39 33.22
N LYS A 457 17.11 -8.52 33.68
CA LYS A 457 16.46 -9.34 34.71
C LYS A 457 16.25 -8.58 36.02
N LYS A 458 17.24 -7.79 36.45
CA LYS A 458 17.19 -6.99 37.70
C LYS A 458 16.37 -5.70 37.59
N LYS A 459 16.02 -5.27 36.37
CA LYS A 459 15.25 -4.05 36.12
C LYS A 459 13.76 -4.27 36.46
N ASP A 460 13.09 -3.21 36.92
CA ASP A 460 11.63 -3.24 37.08
C ASP A 460 10.94 -3.46 35.71
N LYS A 461 10.16 -4.54 35.63
CA LYS A 461 9.47 -4.99 34.42
C LYS A 461 8.01 -4.53 34.37
N SER A 462 7.54 -3.76 35.35
CA SER A 462 6.16 -3.23 35.42
C SER A 462 5.75 -2.56 34.09
N ARG A 463 6.59 -1.68 33.58
CA ARG A 463 6.38 -0.97 32.30
C ARG A 463 6.40 -1.91 31.10
N TYR A 464 7.32 -2.87 31.08
CA TYR A 464 7.40 -3.84 30.00
C TYR A 464 6.14 -4.71 29.95
N ASN A 465 5.74 -5.28 31.08
CA ASN A 465 4.56 -6.12 31.21
C ASN A 465 3.30 -5.36 30.76
N TYR A 466 3.13 -4.11 31.18
CA TYR A 466 2.00 -3.26 30.80
C TYR A 466 1.76 -3.19 29.28
N TYR A 467 2.82 -3.19 28.46
CA TYR A 467 2.70 -3.20 26.99
C TYR A 467 2.76 -4.61 26.39
N ALA A 468 3.64 -5.48 26.89
CA ALA A 468 3.87 -6.82 26.34
C ALA A 468 2.61 -7.70 26.40
N PHE A 469 1.77 -7.55 27.43
CA PHE A 469 0.50 -8.28 27.53
C PHE A 469 -0.52 -7.89 26.45
N ARG A 470 -0.36 -6.74 25.80
CA ARG A 470 -1.29 -6.26 24.75
C ARG A 470 -1.00 -6.86 23.38
N VAL A 471 0.23 -7.35 23.18
CA VAL A 471 0.67 -7.89 21.89
C VAL A 471 -0.01 -9.24 21.62
N LYS A 472 -0.83 -9.29 20.57
CA LYS A 472 -1.58 -10.47 20.11
C LYS A 472 -1.06 -11.01 18.79
N ALA A 473 -0.53 -10.16 17.92
CA ALA A 473 0.01 -10.53 16.62
C ALA A 473 1.39 -9.91 16.40
N MET A 474 2.32 -10.66 15.82
CA MET A 474 3.65 -10.19 15.49
C MET A 474 4.11 -10.71 14.14
N LYS A 475 4.63 -9.82 13.28
CA LYS A 475 5.32 -10.15 12.04
C LYS A 475 6.76 -9.68 12.14
N LEU A 476 7.68 -10.63 12.05
CA LEU A 476 9.12 -10.39 12.06
C LEU A 476 9.62 -10.58 10.64
N SER A 477 9.97 -9.49 9.97
CA SER A 477 10.55 -9.48 8.63
C SER A 477 11.93 -8.85 8.62
N ASP A 478 12.74 -9.12 7.60
CA ASP A 478 14.07 -8.48 7.47
C ASP A 478 14.00 -6.95 7.36
N TYR A 479 12.88 -6.41 6.89
CA TYR A 479 12.66 -4.96 6.84
C TYR A 479 12.37 -4.37 8.23
N GLY A 480 13.29 -3.53 8.72
CA GLY A 480 13.06 -2.68 9.90
C GLY A 480 13.24 -3.34 11.26
N ASP A 481 13.74 -4.58 11.29
CA ASP A 481 13.93 -5.35 12.52
C ASP A 481 15.39 -5.34 13.03
N VAL A 482 15.62 -5.87 14.23
CA VAL A 482 16.92 -5.74 14.93
C VAL A 482 17.99 -6.74 14.46
N SER A 483 19.27 -6.45 14.76
CA SER A 483 20.42 -7.34 14.53
C SER A 483 20.23 -8.71 15.19
N ALA A 484 20.78 -9.77 14.58
CA ALA A 484 20.75 -11.14 15.08
C ALA A 484 21.25 -11.25 16.53
N SER A 485 22.24 -10.45 16.91
CA SER A 485 22.80 -10.39 18.27
C SER A 485 21.76 -10.13 19.36
N PHE A 486 20.75 -9.28 19.08
CA PHE A 486 19.70 -8.99 20.07
C PHE A 486 18.77 -10.18 20.34
N TYR A 487 18.64 -11.12 19.40
CA TYR A 487 17.90 -12.35 19.64
C TYR A 487 18.58 -13.25 20.66
N HIS A 488 19.90 -13.19 20.73
CA HIS A 488 20.66 -13.90 21.76
C HIS A 488 20.31 -13.39 23.15
N VAL A 489 20.24 -12.07 23.32
CA VAL A 489 19.81 -11.42 24.57
C VAL A 489 18.36 -11.77 24.90
N LEU A 490 17.45 -11.74 23.91
CA LEU A 490 16.05 -12.12 24.10
C LEU A 490 15.90 -13.58 24.50
N ASN A 491 16.68 -14.49 23.92
CA ASN A 491 16.69 -15.91 24.26
C ASN A 491 17.17 -16.15 25.70
N LEU A 492 18.16 -15.38 26.18
CA LEU A 492 18.56 -15.43 27.58
C LEU A 492 17.45 -14.88 28.50
N CYS A 493 16.72 -13.86 28.06
CA CYS A 493 15.60 -13.30 28.82
C CYS A 493 14.40 -14.25 28.89
N SER A 494 14.06 -14.95 27.81
CA SER A 494 12.88 -15.83 27.74
C SER A 494 12.95 -17.02 28.69
N ARG A 495 14.16 -17.46 29.06
CA ARG A 495 14.38 -18.48 30.10
C ARG A 495 13.88 -18.06 31.49
N HIS A 496 13.69 -16.76 31.72
CA HIS A 496 13.29 -16.22 33.02
C HIS A 496 11.86 -15.71 33.04
N PHE A 497 11.29 -15.31 31.91
CA PHE A 497 9.92 -14.84 31.80
C PHE A 497 9.41 -14.93 30.36
N PRO A 498 8.11 -15.18 30.14
CA PRO A 498 7.54 -15.23 28.80
C PRO A 498 7.61 -13.85 28.15
N LEU A 499 8.18 -13.76 26.94
CA LEU A 499 8.35 -12.48 26.27
C LEU A 499 7.02 -11.90 25.76
N LEU A 500 6.14 -12.76 25.25
CA LEU A 500 4.86 -12.37 24.66
C LEU A 500 3.77 -13.38 25.05
N PRO A 501 3.29 -13.32 26.30
CA PRO A 501 2.42 -14.37 26.86
C PRO A 501 1.03 -14.44 26.19
N ASN A 502 0.60 -13.36 25.52
CA ASN A 502 -0.71 -13.27 24.86
C ASN A 502 -0.64 -13.35 23.33
N LEU A 503 0.53 -13.70 22.78
CA LEU A 503 0.70 -13.84 21.34
C LEU A 503 -0.17 -14.98 20.80
N ARG A 504 -0.91 -14.70 19.73
CA ARG A 504 -1.81 -15.60 19.01
C ARG A 504 -1.34 -15.85 17.58
N PHE A 505 -0.76 -14.84 16.95
CA PHE A 505 -0.25 -14.90 15.58
C PHE A 505 1.23 -14.53 15.55
N LEU A 506 2.05 -15.41 14.98
CA LEU A 506 3.48 -15.17 14.74
C LEU A 506 3.79 -15.42 13.27
N TYR A 507 4.34 -14.41 12.61
CA TYR A 507 4.88 -14.51 11.26
C TYR A 507 6.39 -14.35 11.31
N TRP A 508 7.11 -15.35 10.81
CA TRP A 508 8.55 -15.39 10.73
C TRP A 508 9.06 -15.33 9.27
N HIS A 509 9.48 -14.13 8.82
CA HIS A 509 9.99 -13.83 7.49
C HIS A 509 11.43 -13.29 7.53
N ARG A 510 12.35 -14.07 8.08
CA ARG A 510 13.77 -13.73 8.10
C ARG A 510 14.49 -14.53 7.03
N ASN A 511 15.61 -14.02 6.51
CA ASN A 511 16.51 -14.73 5.58
C ASN A 511 17.84 -15.21 6.25
N ASN A 512 17.96 -15.13 7.58
CA ASN A 512 19.13 -15.59 8.34
C ASN A 512 18.86 -16.87 9.18
N LEU A 513 19.64 -17.93 8.93
CA LEU A 513 19.53 -19.24 9.60
C LEU A 513 19.76 -19.13 11.11
N GLU A 514 20.70 -18.30 11.55
CA GLU A 514 21.01 -18.13 12.97
C GLU A 514 19.81 -17.58 13.73
N THR A 515 19.06 -16.67 13.11
CA THR A 515 17.88 -16.08 13.74
C THR A 515 16.75 -17.09 13.88
N PHE A 516 16.63 -18.03 12.94
CA PHE A 516 15.58 -19.05 12.93
C PHE A 516 15.60 -19.94 14.18
N TYR A 517 16.78 -20.25 14.72
CA TYR A 517 16.91 -21.01 15.97
C TYR A 517 16.33 -20.30 17.20
N PHE A 518 16.07 -18.99 17.12
CA PHE A 518 15.40 -18.23 18.18
C PHE A 518 13.89 -18.18 18.03
N LEU A 519 13.28 -18.82 17.03
CA LEU A 519 11.83 -18.82 16.87
C LEU A 519 11.07 -19.29 18.13
N PRO A 520 11.49 -20.37 18.86
CA PRO A 520 10.83 -20.81 20.09
C PRO A 520 10.70 -19.73 21.18
N VAL A 521 11.58 -18.72 21.17
CA VAL A 521 11.62 -17.61 22.14
C VAL A 521 10.31 -16.80 22.13
N PHE A 522 9.62 -16.76 20.99
CA PHE A 522 8.37 -16.03 20.81
C PHE A 522 7.13 -16.92 20.91
N THR A 523 7.32 -18.22 21.10
CA THR A 523 6.21 -19.16 21.24
C THR A 523 5.70 -19.21 22.66
N GLY A 524 4.39 -19.43 22.80
CA GLY A 524 3.71 -19.33 24.08
C GLY A 524 2.35 -20.01 24.04
N PRO A 525 1.71 -20.19 25.21
CA PRO A 525 0.57 -21.09 25.34
C PRO A 525 -0.70 -20.63 24.60
N ARG A 526 -0.75 -19.37 24.17
CA ARG A 526 -1.87 -18.76 23.46
C ARG A 526 -1.67 -18.68 21.95
N LEU A 527 -0.53 -19.13 21.43
CA LEU A 527 -0.24 -19.09 20.00
C LEU A 527 -1.20 -20.04 19.25
N THR A 528 -1.90 -19.49 18.25
CA THR A 528 -2.88 -20.22 17.43
C THR A 528 -2.44 -20.36 15.98
N THR A 529 -1.62 -19.43 15.49
CA THR A 529 -1.20 -19.38 14.08
C THR A 529 0.29 -19.07 13.97
N LEU A 530 0.99 -19.89 13.20
CA LEU A 530 2.41 -19.75 12.90
C LEU A 530 2.61 -19.68 11.38
N VAL A 531 3.26 -18.63 10.90
CA VAL A 531 3.63 -18.44 9.49
C VAL A 531 5.15 -18.48 9.37
N LEU A 532 5.68 -19.30 8.48
CA LEU A 532 7.11 -19.59 8.34
C LEU A 532 7.58 -19.36 6.91
N ASN A 533 8.74 -18.73 6.77
CA ASN A 533 9.50 -18.78 5.52
C ASN A 533 10.61 -19.85 5.64
N ILE A 534 10.62 -20.82 4.72
CA ILE A 534 11.53 -21.97 4.72
C ILE A 534 12.74 -21.82 3.78
N ASN A 535 12.95 -20.64 3.18
CA ASN A 535 14.10 -20.36 2.29
C ASN A 535 15.47 -20.62 2.90
N ILE A 536 15.54 -20.63 4.22
CA ILE A 536 16.79 -20.71 4.97
C ILE A 536 16.97 -22.07 5.64
N LEU A 537 16.11 -23.05 5.36
CA LEU A 537 16.29 -24.36 5.98
C LEU A 537 17.64 -24.96 5.56
N PRO A 538 18.40 -25.58 6.49
CA PRO A 538 19.70 -26.16 6.18
C PRO A 538 19.57 -27.24 5.10
N ASP A 539 20.54 -27.46 4.22
CA ASP A 539 20.39 -28.46 3.14
C ASP A 539 20.19 -29.91 3.64
N SER A 540 20.48 -30.19 4.93
CA SER A 540 20.25 -31.48 5.57
C SER A 540 19.27 -31.39 6.76
N PRO A 541 18.39 -32.38 6.94
CA PRO A 541 17.53 -32.46 8.11
C PRO A 541 18.40 -32.70 9.36
N SER A 542 18.46 -31.72 10.26
CA SER A 542 19.20 -31.85 11.52
C SER A 542 18.26 -32.20 12.68
N PRO A 543 18.70 -32.97 13.69
CA PRO A 543 17.91 -33.18 14.91
C PRO A 543 17.54 -31.88 15.61
N ALA A 544 18.39 -30.84 15.50
CA ALA A 544 18.13 -29.52 16.05
C ALA A 544 16.88 -28.87 15.40
N PHE A 545 16.66 -29.08 14.11
CA PHE A 545 15.49 -28.60 13.39
C PHE A 545 14.20 -29.24 13.92
N PHE A 546 14.17 -30.58 14.04
CA PHE A 546 13.00 -31.29 14.58
C PHE A 546 12.69 -30.85 16.02
N ASN A 547 13.73 -30.72 16.86
CA ASN A 547 13.58 -30.29 18.25
C ASN A 547 12.98 -28.89 18.39
N ILE A 548 13.24 -27.97 17.46
CA ILE A 548 12.60 -26.65 17.45
C ILE A 548 11.09 -26.82 17.40
N PHE A 549 10.56 -27.59 16.45
CA PHE A 549 9.12 -27.74 16.27
C PHE A 549 8.46 -28.55 17.37
N GLN A 550 9.16 -29.55 17.91
CA GLN A 550 8.71 -30.26 19.09
C GLN A 550 8.57 -29.32 20.30
N ASN A 551 9.51 -28.39 20.49
CA ASN A 551 9.44 -27.37 21.54
C ASN A 551 8.31 -26.36 21.31
N ILE A 552 8.05 -25.99 20.05
CA ILE A 552 6.92 -25.12 19.70
C ILE A 552 5.60 -25.83 20.02
N GLY A 553 5.47 -27.09 19.62
CA GLY A 553 4.29 -27.90 19.88
C GLY A 553 3.99 -28.05 21.38
N SER A 554 5.02 -28.31 22.19
CA SER A 554 4.86 -28.42 23.65
C SER A 554 4.56 -27.08 24.32
N SER A 555 5.14 -25.99 23.82
CA SER A 555 4.95 -24.63 24.37
C SER A 555 3.64 -23.98 23.91
N SER A 556 3.06 -24.44 22.80
CA SER A 556 1.90 -23.84 22.12
C SER A 556 0.80 -24.88 21.88
N PRO A 557 0.14 -25.40 22.92
CA PRO A 557 -0.90 -26.44 22.78
C PRO A 557 -2.16 -25.96 22.04
N ARG A 558 -2.31 -24.65 21.82
CA ARG A 558 -3.42 -24.05 21.07
C ARG A 558 -3.08 -23.78 19.60
N LEU A 559 -1.90 -24.20 19.13
CA LEU A 559 -1.49 -24.01 17.75
C LEU A 559 -2.35 -24.87 16.82
N ILE A 560 -3.20 -24.23 16.04
CA ILE A 560 -4.15 -24.90 15.13
C ILE A 560 -3.83 -24.68 13.66
N LYS A 561 -3.11 -23.60 13.33
CA LYS A 561 -2.81 -23.21 11.95
C LYS A 561 -1.32 -23.01 11.71
N VAL A 562 -0.80 -23.64 10.66
CA VAL A 562 0.54 -23.38 10.12
C VAL A 562 0.45 -22.97 8.67
N VAL A 563 1.21 -21.93 8.30
CA VAL A 563 1.39 -21.47 6.92
C VAL A 563 2.88 -21.50 6.59
N VAL A 564 3.25 -22.07 5.46
CA VAL A 564 4.64 -22.16 5.03
C VAL A 564 4.83 -21.52 3.67
N HIS A 565 5.85 -20.69 3.52
CA HIS A 565 6.23 -20.01 2.28
C HIS A 565 7.67 -20.35 1.88
N ASP A 566 7.90 -20.53 0.58
CA ASP A 566 9.22 -20.65 -0.03
C ASP A 566 9.33 -19.66 -1.21
N GLN A 567 10.28 -18.73 -1.13
CA GLN A 567 10.67 -17.80 -2.20
C GLN A 567 12.01 -18.18 -2.85
N SER A 568 12.70 -19.22 -2.37
CA SER A 568 14.03 -19.63 -2.83
C SER A 568 14.00 -20.52 -4.07
N GLN A 569 12.82 -21.05 -4.43
CA GLN A 569 12.60 -21.90 -5.61
C GLN A 569 13.52 -23.13 -5.65
N LYS A 570 13.98 -23.62 -4.50
CA LYS A 570 14.86 -24.80 -4.42
C LYS A 570 14.05 -26.05 -4.10
N GLU A 571 14.19 -27.07 -4.95
CA GLU A 571 13.54 -28.39 -4.90
C GLU A 571 13.85 -29.24 -3.64
N LYS A 572 14.56 -28.71 -2.63
CA LYS A 572 15.23 -29.48 -1.58
C LYS A 572 14.56 -29.49 -0.19
N ALA A 573 13.47 -28.75 0.03
CA ALA A 573 12.90 -28.55 1.37
C ALA A 573 11.91 -29.64 1.86
N GLY A 574 11.50 -30.59 1.01
CA GLY A 574 10.35 -31.46 1.31
C GLY A 574 10.51 -32.41 2.51
N HIS A 575 11.69 -33.01 2.73
CA HIS A 575 11.90 -33.88 3.90
C HIS A 575 11.83 -33.10 5.22
N GLN A 576 12.26 -31.84 5.22
CA GLN A 576 12.23 -30.99 6.40
C GLN A 576 10.80 -30.55 6.72
N MET A 577 10.00 -30.31 5.70
CA MET A 577 8.57 -30.06 5.84
C MET A 577 7.88 -31.24 6.54
N ALA A 578 8.12 -32.47 6.11
CA ALA A 578 7.56 -33.66 6.73
C ALA A 578 7.99 -33.81 8.21
N LEU A 579 9.26 -33.54 8.52
CA LEU A 579 9.77 -33.52 9.90
C LEU A 579 9.10 -32.43 10.76
N MET A 580 8.90 -31.25 10.21
CA MET A 580 8.22 -30.15 10.89
C MET A 580 6.76 -30.52 11.21
N LEU A 581 6.04 -31.02 10.21
CA LEU A 581 4.63 -31.38 10.33
C LEU A 581 4.42 -32.55 11.29
N SER A 582 5.30 -33.55 11.26
CA SER A 582 5.25 -34.67 12.21
C SER A 582 5.49 -34.25 13.66
N ALA A 583 6.25 -33.18 13.90
CA ALA A 583 6.41 -32.58 15.23
C ALA A 583 5.17 -31.80 15.72
N LEU A 584 4.22 -31.50 14.83
CA LEU A 584 3.01 -30.70 15.10
C LEU A 584 1.72 -31.45 14.71
N PRO A 585 1.38 -32.57 15.39
CA PRO A 585 0.27 -33.43 14.98
C PRO A 585 -1.13 -32.86 15.25
N ALA A 586 -1.26 -31.86 16.13
CA ALA A 586 -2.56 -31.28 16.55
C ALA A 586 -3.10 -30.18 15.61
N LEU A 587 -2.45 -29.99 14.44
CA LEU A 587 -2.82 -28.96 13.49
C LEU A 587 -4.17 -29.27 12.82
N LYS A 588 -5.01 -28.24 12.71
CA LYS A 588 -6.30 -28.29 12.01
C LYS A 588 -6.26 -27.64 10.64
N HIS A 589 -5.35 -26.70 10.43
CA HIS A 589 -5.25 -25.94 9.19
C HIS A 589 -3.78 -25.88 8.75
N VAL A 590 -3.50 -26.41 7.57
CA VAL A 590 -2.17 -26.36 6.96
C VAL A 590 -2.27 -25.70 5.60
N GLU A 591 -1.36 -24.77 5.34
CA GLU A 591 -1.26 -24.02 4.10
C GLU A 591 0.19 -23.97 3.63
N LEU A 592 0.44 -24.45 2.42
CA LEU A 592 1.77 -24.62 1.84
C LEU A 592 1.88 -23.80 0.56
N TRP A 593 2.86 -22.91 0.49
CA TRP A 593 3.22 -22.07 -0.65
C TRP A 593 4.65 -22.42 -1.09
N CYS A 594 4.89 -23.69 -1.40
CA CYS A 594 6.21 -24.25 -1.68
C CYS A 594 6.09 -25.59 -2.42
N GLU A 595 7.18 -26.06 -3.02
CA GLU A 595 7.26 -27.44 -3.50
C GLU A 595 7.20 -28.45 -2.34
N THR A 596 6.65 -29.64 -2.60
CA THR A 596 6.48 -30.69 -1.58
C THR A 596 6.98 -32.03 -2.07
N THR A 597 7.31 -32.92 -1.13
CA THR A 597 7.68 -34.31 -1.42
C THR A 597 6.60 -35.26 -0.95
N TRP A 598 6.71 -36.52 -1.39
CA TRP A 598 5.82 -37.61 -0.97
C TRP A 598 5.75 -37.77 0.57
N ASP A 599 6.86 -37.59 1.30
CA ASP A 599 6.89 -37.67 2.77
C ASP A 599 5.97 -36.64 3.42
N THR A 600 5.89 -35.44 2.83
CA THR A 600 5.03 -34.36 3.33
C THR A 600 3.56 -34.78 3.24
N TRP A 601 3.16 -35.33 2.10
CA TRP A 601 1.80 -35.82 1.87
C TRP A 601 1.44 -37.03 2.74
N ALA A 602 2.38 -37.97 2.91
CA ALA A 602 2.20 -39.09 3.82
C ALA A 602 1.99 -38.61 5.27
N CYS A 603 2.76 -37.62 5.73
CA CYS A 603 2.58 -37.03 7.04
C CYS A 603 1.21 -36.34 7.18
N LEU A 604 0.84 -35.48 6.22
CA LEU A 604 -0.45 -34.78 6.23
C LEU A 604 -1.64 -35.75 6.23
N ALA A 605 -1.55 -36.83 5.46
CA ALA A 605 -2.61 -37.83 5.39
C ALA A 605 -2.86 -38.48 6.77
N THR A 606 -1.82 -38.68 7.58
CA THR A 606 -1.94 -39.27 8.93
C THR A 606 -2.47 -38.30 10.00
N MET A 607 -2.62 -37.01 9.71
CA MET A 607 -3.11 -36.02 10.67
C MET A 607 -4.62 -36.17 10.89
N ARG A 608 -5.01 -36.62 12.09
CA ARG A 608 -6.42 -36.94 12.42
C ARG A 608 -7.33 -35.73 12.52
N ASP A 609 -6.80 -34.60 12.98
CA ASP A 609 -7.58 -33.38 13.24
C ASP A 609 -7.49 -32.35 12.09
N LEU A 610 -6.86 -32.71 10.97
CA LEU A 610 -6.65 -31.80 9.85
C LEU A 610 -7.97 -31.53 9.12
N GLN A 611 -8.49 -30.30 9.28
CA GLN A 611 -9.77 -29.83 8.72
C GLN A 611 -9.60 -29.03 7.43
N SER A 612 -8.48 -28.32 7.27
CA SER A 612 -8.21 -27.52 6.07
C SER A 612 -6.80 -27.79 5.57
N LEU A 613 -6.68 -28.14 4.30
CA LEU A 613 -5.41 -28.25 3.59
C LEU A 613 -5.43 -27.33 2.38
N ARG A 614 -4.43 -26.47 2.26
CA ARG A 614 -4.22 -25.61 1.10
C ARG A 614 -2.81 -25.77 0.56
N PHE A 615 -2.66 -26.00 -0.74
CA PHE A 615 -1.38 -26.22 -1.39
C PHE A 615 -1.26 -25.39 -2.67
N PHE A 616 -0.21 -24.60 -2.76
CA PHE A 616 0.15 -23.75 -3.88
C PHE A 616 1.66 -23.93 -4.16
N PRO A 617 2.08 -24.51 -5.30
CA PRO A 617 3.48 -24.69 -5.64
C PRO A 617 4.18 -23.35 -5.89
N ALA A 618 5.52 -23.30 -5.73
CA ALA A 618 6.31 -22.06 -5.78
C ALA A 618 6.61 -21.59 -7.20
N GLN A 619 6.70 -22.52 -8.15
CA GLN A 619 6.74 -22.27 -9.58
C GLN A 619 5.81 -23.25 -10.25
N LEU A 620 5.16 -22.83 -11.34
CA LEU A 620 4.68 -23.82 -12.28
C LEU A 620 5.92 -24.33 -13.04
N PRO A 621 6.32 -25.61 -12.92
CA PRO A 621 7.39 -26.17 -13.72
C PRO A 621 7.25 -25.75 -15.18
N ASP A 622 8.34 -25.24 -15.75
CA ASP A 622 8.50 -25.23 -17.20
C ASP A 622 8.14 -26.63 -17.72
N ASN A 623 7.48 -26.70 -18.88
CA ASN A 623 7.02 -27.92 -19.59
C ASN A 623 8.10 -29.02 -19.81
N LYS A 624 9.30 -28.88 -19.24
CA LYS A 624 10.45 -29.79 -19.34
C LYS A 624 10.62 -30.75 -18.17
N ALA A 625 9.84 -30.66 -17.09
CA ALA A 625 9.92 -31.59 -15.96
C ALA A 625 8.86 -32.71 -16.06
N THR A 626 8.97 -33.57 -17.08
CA THR A 626 7.99 -34.64 -17.39
C THR A 626 8.16 -35.96 -16.62
N ASP A 627 9.13 -36.10 -15.72
CA ASP A 627 9.43 -37.42 -15.11
C ASP A 627 9.25 -37.49 -13.57
N ALA A 628 8.71 -36.46 -12.91
CA ALA A 628 8.43 -36.54 -11.48
C ALA A 628 7.17 -37.38 -11.24
N ALA A 629 7.33 -38.53 -10.57
CA ALA A 629 6.20 -39.37 -10.15
C ALA A 629 5.14 -38.53 -9.41
N PRO A 630 3.84 -38.81 -9.60
CA PRO A 630 2.76 -38.05 -8.96
C PRO A 630 2.99 -38.01 -7.44
N LEU A 631 3.07 -36.80 -6.85
CA LEU A 631 3.43 -36.58 -5.44
C LEU A 631 2.58 -37.39 -4.45
N TRP A 632 1.35 -37.71 -4.83
CA TRP A 632 0.36 -38.49 -4.07
C TRP A 632 0.31 -39.98 -4.43
N GLY A 633 1.16 -40.50 -5.33
CA GLY A 633 1.17 -41.91 -5.75
C GLY A 633 1.48 -42.90 -4.61
N ALA A 634 2.07 -42.43 -3.51
CA ALA A 634 2.28 -43.21 -2.29
C ALA A 634 1.02 -43.36 -1.41
N LEU A 635 -0.02 -42.54 -1.63
CA LEU A 635 -1.30 -42.68 -0.95
C LEU A 635 -2.01 -43.92 -1.50
N ARG A 636 -2.40 -44.84 -0.60
CA ARG A 636 -3.06 -46.09 -0.99
C ARG A 636 -4.58 -45.96 -0.91
N PRO A 637 -5.33 -46.27 -1.97
CA PRO A 637 -6.79 -46.28 -1.95
C PRO A 637 -7.34 -47.58 -1.32
N ALA A 638 -8.26 -47.45 -0.36
CA ALA A 638 -9.01 -48.50 0.36
C ALA A 638 -8.22 -49.45 1.30
N PRO A 639 -8.90 -50.31 2.08
CA PRO A 639 -9.80 -50.05 3.22
C PRO A 639 -9.06 -49.65 4.52
N ALA A 640 -7.74 -49.42 4.47
CA ALA A 640 -6.89 -49.31 5.66
C ALA A 640 -6.21 -47.94 5.89
N ALA A 641 -6.65 -46.87 5.23
CA ALA A 641 -6.01 -45.56 5.40
C ALA A 641 -7.00 -44.54 5.96
N SER A 642 -6.84 -44.13 7.23
CA SER A 642 -7.53 -42.99 7.84
C SER A 642 -7.02 -41.66 7.29
N ASN A 643 -6.73 -41.62 5.99
CA ASN A 643 -6.13 -40.48 5.32
C ASN A 643 -7.12 -39.33 5.33
N PHE A 644 -6.71 -38.20 5.90
CA PHE A 644 -7.53 -36.98 5.90
C PHE A 644 -8.90 -37.17 6.58
N ALA A 645 -8.95 -37.90 7.69
CA ALA A 645 -10.18 -38.33 8.36
C ALA A 645 -11.09 -37.19 8.89
N ALA A 646 -10.61 -35.95 8.95
CA ALA A 646 -11.39 -34.79 9.40
C ALA A 646 -11.45 -33.66 8.37
N LEU A 647 -11.03 -33.91 7.12
CA LEU A 647 -10.83 -32.86 6.13
C LEU A 647 -12.17 -32.29 5.64
N GLN A 648 -12.30 -30.96 5.79
CA GLN A 648 -13.49 -30.19 5.41
C GLN A 648 -13.22 -29.23 4.25
N ARG A 649 -11.97 -28.76 4.11
CA ARG A 649 -11.54 -27.86 3.04
C ARG A 649 -10.28 -28.40 2.37
N LEU A 650 -10.33 -28.51 1.05
CA LEU A 650 -9.21 -28.88 0.21
C LEU A 650 -9.05 -27.82 -0.90
N THR A 651 -7.94 -27.08 -0.86
CA THR A 651 -7.54 -26.16 -1.93
C THR A 651 -6.22 -26.62 -2.52
N LEU A 652 -6.16 -26.97 -3.80
CA LEU A 652 -4.94 -27.48 -4.43
C LEU A 652 -4.67 -26.80 -5.76
N THR A 653 -3.40 -26.52 -6.05
CA THR A 653 -2.93 -26.28 -7.41
C THR A 653 -2.21 -27.53 -7.92
N ALA A 654 -2.61 -28.05 -9.07
CA ALA A 654 -2.13 -29.31 -9.66
C ALA A 654 -1.71 -29.15 -11.13
N HIS A 655 -0.77 -29.98 -11.56
CA HIS A 655 -0.29 -30.10 -12.94
C HIS A 655 -0.91 -31.25 -13.72
N ASP A 656 -1.33 -32.30 -13.02
CA ASP A 656 -1.93 -33.51 -13.58
C ASP A 656 -3.25 -33.84 -12.88
N ILE A 657 -4.30 -34.05 -13.69
CA ILE A 657 -5.64 -34.44 -13.23
C ILE A 657 -5.66 -35.89 -12.76
N SER A 658 -4.94 -36.78 -13.44
CA SER A 658 -4.96 -38.22 -13.15
C SER A 658 -4.53 -38.48 -11.73
N GLY A 659 -3.43 -37.83 -11.34
CA GLY A 659 -2.97 -37.83 -9.99
C GLY A 659 -3.97 -37.24 -8.97
N PHE A 660 -4.65 -36.17 -9.32
CA PHE A 660 -5.63 -35.55 -8.42
C PHE A 660 -6.83 -36.48 -8.19
N ILE A 661 -7.31 -37.17 -9.23
CA ILE A 661 -8.35 -38.20 -9.10
C ILE A 661 -7.89 -39.31 -8.16
N HIS A 662 -6.62 -39.71 -8.23
CA HIS A 662 -6.03 -40.66 -7.29
C HIS A 662 -6.06 -40.15 -5.84
N LEU A 663 -5.73 -38.88 -5.59
CA LEU A 663 -5.84 -38.27 -4.27
C LEU A 663 -7.29 -38.30 -3.74
N LEU A 664 -8.28 -37.96 -4.57
CA LEU A 664 -9.69 -38.03 -4.19
C LEU A 664 -10.10 -39.45 -3.78
N SER A 665 -9.64 -40.46 -4.52
CA SER A 665 -9.90 -41.86 -4.20
C SER A 665 -9.28 -42.32 -2.87
N CYS A 666 -8.29 -41.58 -2.37
CA CYS A 666 -7.60 -41.86 -1.11
C CYS A 666 -8.23 -41.18 0.12
N LEU A 667 -9.27 -40.36 -0.04
CA LEU A 667 -9.93 -39.67 1.08
C LEU A 667 -10.77 -40.64 1.91
N ALA A 668 -10.49 -40.74 3.22
CA ALA A 668 -11.16 -41.70 4.11
C ALA A 668 -12.62 -41.34 4.44
N THR A 669 -12.91 -40.04 4.60
CA THR A 669 -14.23 -39.53 5.03
C THR A 669 -14.68 -38.36 4.15
N PRO A 670 -14.99 -38.61 2.88
CA PRO A 670 -15.21 -37.51 1.95
C PRO A 670 -16.57 -36.81 2.14
N GLN A 671 -17.43 -37.33 3.03
CA GLN A 671 -18.66 -36.66 3.47
C GLN A 671 -18.41 -35.40 4.32
N LEU A 672 -17.22 -35.26 4.91
CA LEU A 672 -16.90 -34.06 5.70
C LEU A 672 -16.44 -32.90 4.81
N LEU A 673 -16.06 -33.17 3.55
CA LEU A 673 -15.57 -32.16 2.63
C LEU A 673 -16.72 -31.22 2.22
N ARG A 674 -16.61 -29.96 2.64
CA ARG A 674 -17.55 -28.88 2.33
C ARG A 674 -17.00 -27.96 1.27
N VAL A 675 -15.70 -27.73 1.27
CA VAL A 675 -15.07 -26.77 0.38
C VAL A 675 -14.01 -27.44 -0.46
N PHE A 676 -14.19 -27.33 -1.77
CA PHE A 676 -13.31 -27.90 -2.76
C PHE A 676 -12.90 -26.82 -3.76
N GLU A 677 -11.60 -26.51 -3.79
CA GLU A 677 -11.01 -25.52 -4.69
C GLU A 677 -9.82 -26.17 -5.42
N ILE A 678 -9.84 -26.18 -6.74
CA ILE A 678 -8.77 -26.75 -7.54
C ILE A 678 -8.31 -25.75 -8.59
N ARG A 679 -6.99 -25.62 -8.71
CA ARG A 679 -6.31 -24.85 -9.74
C ARG A 679 -5.51 -25.76 -10.64
N ILE A 680 -5.75 -25.72 -11.94
CA ILE A 680 -5.06 -26.58 -12.90
C ILE A 680 -4.13 -25.73 -13.76
N ALA A 681 -2.86 -26.09 -13.78
CA ALA A 681 -1.76 -25.39 -14.46
C ALA A 681 -1.81 -25.43 -16.00
N SER A 682 -2.38 -26.50 -16.55
CA SER A 682 -2.44 -26.78 -17.98
C SER A 682 -3.89 -26.98 -18.39
N CYS A 683 -4.18 -26.83 -19.69
CA CYS A 683 -5.51 -27.05 -20.25
C CYS A 683 -5.72 -28.56 -20.41
N PRO A 684 -6.57 -29.22 -19.61
CA PRO A 684 -6.80 -30.65 -19.73
C PRO A 684 -7.72 -30.98 -20.92
N PRO A 685 -7.61 -32.19 -21.50
CA PRO A 685 -8.58 -32.66 -22.48
C PRO A 685 -9.96 -32.84 -21.83
N SER A 686 -11.02 -32.81 -22.64
CA SER A 686 -12.40 -32.92 -22.17
C SER A 686 -12.69 -34.24 -21.44
N SER A 687 -12.03 -35.34 -21.83
CA SER A 687 -12.11 -36.64 -21.14
C SER A 687 -11.67 -36.56 -19.68
N ASP A 688 -10.62 -35.80 -19.39
CA ASP A 688 -10.03 -35.70 -18.06
C ASP A 688 -10.87 -34.77 -17.18
N LEU A 689 -11.45 -33.72 -17.77
CA LEU A 689 -12.48 -32.90 -17.10
C LEU A 689 -13.70 -33.73 -16.73
N HIS A 690 -14.18 -34.60 -17.63
CA HIS A 690 -15.28 -35.52 -17.32
C HIS A 690 -14.89 -36.49 -16.20
N ALA A 691 -13.70 -37.07 -16.24
CA ALA A 691 -13.21 -37.97 -15.21
C ALA A 691 -13.10 -37.26 -13.85
N LEU A 692 -12.62 -36.02 -13.83
CA LEU A 692 -12.53 -35.17 -12.65
C LEU A 692 -13.90 -34.88 -12.04
N VAL A 693 -14.85 -34.39 -12.86
CA VAL A 693 -16.20 -34.07 -12.41
C VAL A 693 -16.91 -35.31 -11.87
N ASN A 694 -16.77 -36.45 -12.55
CA ASN A 694 -17.32 -37.73 -12.09
C ASN A 694 -16.66 -38.21 -10.80
N ALA A 695 -15.34 -38.03 -10.65
CA ALA A 695 -14.63 -38.37 -9.43
C ALA A 695 -15.11 -37.50 -8.26
N VAL A 696 -15.25 -36.19 -8.43
CA VAL A 696 -15.80 -35.30 -7.40
C VAL A 696 -17.22 -35.72 -7.03
N ALA A 697 -18.08 -35.94 -8.02
CA ALA A 697 -19.46 -36.39 -7.82
C ALA A 697 -19.57 -37.73 -7.09
N SER A 698 -18.60 -38.62 -7.28
CA SER A 698 -18.57 -39.97 -6.69
C SER A 698 -17.98 -39.98 -5.29
N TYR A 699 -16.89 -39.25 -5.07
CA TYR A 699 -16.18 -39.27 -3.81
C TYR A 699 -16.72 -38.23 -2.83
N CYS A 700 -17.12 -37.03 -3.27
CA CYS A 700 -17.39 -35.89 -2.37
C CYS A 700 -18.88 -35.51 -2.32
N PRO A 701 -19.73 -36.10 -1.46
CA PRO A 701 -21.19 -35.90 -1.50
C PRO A 701 -21.72 -34.61 -0.85
N SER A 702 -20.91 -33.89 -0.06
CA SER A 702 -21.37 -32.79 0.81
C SER A 702 -20.73 -31.43 0.48
N VAL A 703 -20.20 -31.27 -0.73
CA VAL A 703 -19.53 -30.04 -1.17
C VAL A 703 -20.56 -28.91 -1.29
N THR A 704 -20.34 -27.84 -0.53
CA THR A 704 -21.13 -26.60 -0.54
C THR A 704 -20.42 -25.45 -1.26
N LEU A 705 -19.09 -25.51 -1.36
CA LEU A 705 -18.28 -24.62 -2.20
C LEU A 705 -17.48 -25.45 -3.19
N PHE A 706 -17.70 -25.19 -4.47
CA PHE A 706 -16.93 -25.77 -5.57
C PHE A 706 -16.29 -24.64 -6.39
N SER A 707 -14.97 -24.65 -6.51
CA SER A 707 -14.21 -23.76 -7.38
C SER A 707 -13.24 -24.57 -8.23
N LEU A 708 -13.38 -24.48 -9.54
CA LEU A 708 -12.42 -25.02 -10.51
C LEU A 708 -11.88 -23.85 -11.33
N ASP A 709 -10.59 -23.58 -11.15
CA ASP A 709 -9.86 -22.51 -11.81
C ASP A 709 -8.77 -23.09 -12.70
N MET A 710 -8.89 -22.95 -14.02
CA MET A 710 -7.80 -23.29 -14.93
C MET A 710 -6.93 -22.04 -15.12
N VAL A 711 -5.62 -22.21 -14.97
CA VAL A 711 -4.60 -21.17 -15.08
C VAL A 711 -3.60 -21.65 -16.11
N THR A 712 -3.77 -21.28 -17.38
CA THR A 712 -2.76 -21.59 -18.42
C THR A 712 -1.83 -20.40 -18.63
N TYR A 713 -0.56 -20.70 -18.87
CA TYR A 713 0.50 -19.73 -19.14
C TYR A 713 0.90 -19.71 -20.63
N GLU A 714 0.47 -20.71 -21.39
CA GLU A 714 0.60 -20.82 -22.85
C GLU A 714 -0.80 -20.80 -23.50
N SER A 715 -0.86 -20.57 -24.82
CA SER A 715 -2.11 -20.57 -25.58
C SER A 715 -2.79 -21.95 -25.54
N CYS A 716 -3.99 -22.04 -24.97
CA CYS A 716 -4.79 -23.26 -24.99
C CYS A 716 -5.39 -23.43 -26.40
N GLU A 717 -4.71 -24.18 -27.26
CA GLU A 717 -5.22 -24.64 -28.56
C GLU A 717 -6.21 -25.81 -28.37
N ALA A 718 -7.32 -25.57 -27.67
CA ALA A 718 -8.41 -26.54 -27.67
C ALA A 718 -9.09 -26.53 -29.05
N ASP A 719 -9.07 -27.67 -29.77
CA ASP A 719 -9.78 -27.82 -31.04
C ASP A 719 -11.27 -27.45 -30.83
N PRO A 720 -11.84 -26.52 -31.62
CA PRO A 720 -13.26 -26.19 -31.56
C PRO A 720 -14.21 -27.40 -31.63
N ARG A 721 -13.77 -28.53 -32.21
CA ARG A 721 -14.53 -29.78 -32.32
C ARG A 721 -14.61 -30.60 -31.04
N ASP A 722 -13.70 -30.39 -30.09
CA ASP A 722 -13.62 -31.15 -28.82
C ASP A 722 -14.35 -30.45 -27.66
N ARG A 723 -15.13 -29.42 -27.97
CA ARG A 723 -15.90 -28.67 -26.97
C ARG A 723 -17.08 -29.48 -26.45
N VAL A 724 -17.29 -29.40 -25.13
CA VAL A 724 -18.37 -30.11 -24.44
C VAL A 724 -19.38 -29.11 -23.89
N LEU A 725 -20.67 -29.45 -23.95
CA LEU A 725 -21.74 -28.67 -23.32
C LEU A 725 -21.64 -28.75 -21.79
N ALA A 726 -21.75 -27.60 -21.13
CA ALA A 726 -21.74 -27.50 -19.67
C ALA A 726 -22.83 -28.37 -19.03
N SER A 727 -24.03 -28.41 -19.63
CA SER A 727 -25.13 -29.28 -19.19
C SER A 727 -24.76 -30.76 -19.15
N GLN A 728 -23.92 -31.24 -20.08
CA GLN A 728 -23.49 -32.63 -20.12
C GLN A 728 -22.33 -32.90 -19.16
N LEU A 729 -21.34 -32.01 -19.13
CA LEU A 729 -20.14 -32.16 -18.30
C LEU A 729 -20.46 -32.04 -16.81
N LEU A 730 -21.26 -31.05 -16.42
CA LEU A 730 -21.50 -30.66 -15.03
C LEU A 730 -22.75 -31.29 -14.41
N ALA A 731 -23.56 -32.03 -15.20
CA ALA A 731 -24.73 -32.76 -14.71
C ALA A 731 -24.48 -33.56 -13.42
N PRO A 732 -23.33 -34.26 -13.24
CA PRO A 732 -23.07 -34.98 -12.01
C PRO A 732 -23.04 -34.11 -10.75
N LEU A 733 -22.64 -32.83 -10.85
CA LEU A 733 -22.51 -31.89 -9.73
C LEU A 733 -23.86 -31.29 -9.31
N LEU A 734 -24.89 -31.35 -10.16
CA LEU A 734 -26.23 -30.84 -9.83
C LEU A 734 -26.91 -31.63 -8.69
N ARG A 735 -26.34 -32.77 -8.25
CA ARG A 735 -26.80 -33.51 -7.07
C ARG A 735 -26.62 -32.73 -5.75
N TYR A 736 -25.74 -31.73 -5.72
CA TYR A 736 -25.42 -30.98 -4.51
C TYR A 736 -26.46 -29.89 -4.20
N GLN A 737 -27.52 -30.25 -3.48
CA GLN A 737 -28.62 -29.32 -3.17
C GLN A 737 -28.21 -28.12 -2.28
N ALA A 738 -27.12 -28.27 -1.52
CA ALA A 738 -26.61 -27.24 -0.60
C ALA A 738 -25.43 -26.42 -1.19
N MET A 739 -25.37 -26.27 -2.52
CA MET A 739 -24.33 -25.49 -3.18
C MET A 739 -24.54 -23.99 -2.94
N GLU A 740 -23.61 -23.35 -2.25
CA GLU A 740 -23.64 -21.91 -1.94
C GLU A 740 -22.73 -21.10 -2.88
N TYR A 741 -21.64 -21.71 -3.35
CA TYR A 741 -20.64 -21.04 -4.19
C TYR A 741 -20.15 -21.96 -5.30
N PHE A 742 -20.36 -21.54 -6.54
CA PHE A 742 -19.87 -22.24 -7.74
C PHE A 742 -19.01 -21.31 -8.58
N HIS A 743 -17.77 -21.71 -8.82
CA HIS A 743 -16.85 -21.01 -9.70
C HIS A 743 -16.24 -21.99 -10.69
N LEU A 744 -16.34 -21.66 -11.97
CA LEU A 744 -15.74 -22.42 -13.06
C LEU A 744 -15.07 -21.46 -14.04
N HIS A 745 -13.75 -21.59 -14.15
CA HIS A 745 -12.93 -20.90 -15.14
C HIS A 745 -12.19 -21.93 -16.00
N ALA A 746 -12.67 -22.19 -17.21
CA ALA A 746 -12.22 -23.34 -18.00
C ALA A 746 -12.35 -23.11 -19.53
N CYS A 747 -11.38 -23.59 -20.33
CA CYS A 747 -11.48 -23.71 -21.79
C CYS A 747 -12.28 -24.95 -22.21
N GLY A 748 -12.73 -24.97 -23.47
CA GLY A 748 -13.34 -26.17 -24.07
C GLY A 748 -14.76 -26.49 -23.59
N ILE A 749 -15.36 -25.62 -22.77
CA ILE A 749 -16.74 -25.79 -22.28
C ILE A 749 -17.63 -24.74 -22.94
N ILE A 750 -18.76 -25.19 -23.50
CA ILE A 750 -19.81 -24.32 -24.02
C ILE A 750 -20.88 -24.20 -22.95
N PHE A 751 -21.06 -23.01 -22.40
CA PHE A 751 -22.11 -22.76 -21.42
C PHE A 751 -23.46 -22.61 -22.12
N ASP A 752 -24.41 -23.48 -21.82
CA ASP A 752 -25.70 -23.56 -22.49
C ASP A 752 -26.90 -23.21 -21.61
N ALA A 753 -28.00 -22.80 -22.24
CA ALA A 753 -29.21 -22.39 -21.52
C ALA A 753 -29.83 -23.54 -20.70
N ALA A 754 -29.63 -24.80 -21.12
CA ALA A 754 -30.06 -25.97 -20.37
C ALA A 754 -29.35 -26.05 -19.00
N PHE A 755 -28.03 -25.85 -18.98
CA PHE A 755 -27.26 -25.80 -17.74
C PHE A 755 -27.79 -24.74 -16.76
N MET A 756 -28.13 -23.54 -17.24
CA MET A 756 -28.64 -22.47 -16.38
C MET A 756 -29.97 -22.81 -15.72
N LYS A 757 -30.87 -23.44 -16.48
CA LYS A 757 -32.16 -23.90 -15.97
C LYS A 757 -31.97 -24.99 -14.91
N ASP A 758 -31.05 -25.92 -15.17
CA ASP A 758 -30.79 -27.04 -14.27
C ASP A 758 -30.08 -26.58 -12.99
N VAL A 759 -29.13 -25.65 -13.08
CA VAL A 759 -28.48 -24.99 -11.93
C VAL A 759 -29.50 -24.26 -11.05
N ALA A 760 -30.37 -23.45 -11.67
CA ALA A 760 -31.40 -22.72 -10.95
C ALA A 760 -32.39 -23.66 -10.22
N ALA A 761 -32.63 -24.84 -10.77
CA ALA A 761 -33.49 -25.85 -10.14
C ALA A 761 -32.77 -26.64 -9.04
N ALA A 762 -31.48 -26.93 -9.23
CA ALA A 762 -30.69 -27.77 -8.34
C ALA A 762 -30.12 -27.02 -7.12
N TRP A 763 -29.80 -25.73 -7.25
CA TRP A 763 -29.06 -24.95 -6.25
C TRP A 763 -29.85 -23.70 -5.78
N PRO A 764 -30.92 -23.87 -4.99
CA PRO A 764 -31.74 -22.74 -4.54
C PRO A 764 -31.01 -21.80 -3.56
N ASP A 765 -30.05 -22.33 -2.80
CA ASP A 765 -29.27 -21.58 -1.80
C ASP A 765 -27.99 -20.93 -2.37
N LEU A 766 -27.84 -20.90 -3.71
CA LEU A 766 -26.68 -20.35 -4.38
C LEU A 766 -26.50 -18.85 -4.10
N GLY A 767 -25.38 -18.51 -3.46
CA GLY A 767 -24.99 -17.14 -3.15
C GLY A 767 -24.00 -16.54 -4.14
N HIS A 768 -23.16 -17.35 -4.77
CA HIS A 768 -22.13 -16.87 -5.69
C HIS A 768 -22.02 -17.78 -6.90
N LEU A 769 -22.20 -17.21 -8.09
CA LEU A 769 -22.01 -17.89 -9.36
C LEU A 769 -21.00 -17.13 -10.22
N LYS A 770 -19.87 -17.77 -10.53
CA LYS A 770 -18.86 -17.23 -11.44
C LYS A 770 -18.53 -18.25 -12.52
N ILE A 771 -18.83 -17.91 -13.76
CA ILE A 771 -18.62 -18.76 -14.93
C ILE A 771 -17.92 -17.93 -15.99
N GLN A 772 -16.66 -18.23 -16.27
CA GLN A 772 -15.90 -17.53 -17.29
C GLN A 772 -15.16 -18.56 -18.15
N PRO A 773 -15.21 -18.48 -19.49
CA PRO A 773 -14.32 -19.28 -20.30
C PRO A 773 -12.88 -18.78 -20.11
N HIS A 774 -11.93 -19.71 -20.09
CA HIS A 774 -10.51 -19.35 -19.98
C HIS A 774 -10.02 -18.80 -21.34
N LEU A 775 -9.46 -17.59 -21.32
CA LEU A 775 -9.02 -16.82 -22.48
C LEU A 775 -7.53 -17.03 -22.69
N THR A 776 -7.15 -17.59 -23.83
CA THR A 776 -5.78 -17.50 -24.33
C THR A 776 -5.76 -16.89 -25.72
N ASP A 777 -4.74 -16.05 -25.96
CA ASP A 777 -4.46 -15.29 -27.18
C ASP A 777 -4.88 -16.01 -28.48
N GLN A 778 -5.98 -15.54 -29.08
CA GLN A 778 -6.19 -15.35 -30.51
C GLN A 778 -7.62 -14.86 -30.77
N ALA A 779 -7.77 -13.97 -31.74
CA ALA A 779 -9.04 -13.54 -32.29
C ALA A 779 -9.63 -14.69 -33.14
N SER A 780 -10.25 -15.70 -32.52
CA SER A 780 -10.96 -16.73 -33.27
C SER A 780 -12.46 -16.43 -33.33
N LEU A 781 -13.07 -16.76 -34.48
CA LEU A 781 -14.52 -16.93 -34.71
C LEU A 781 -15.23 -17.81 -33.66
N SER A 782 -14.49 -18.39 -32.72
CA SER A 782 -14.95 -19.29 -31.67
C SER A 782 -15.39 -18.58 -30.38
N ARG A 783 -15.24 -17.25 -30.29
CA ARG A 783 -15.74 -16.43 -29.16
C ARG A 783 -17.27 -16.39 -29.10
N ASP A 784 -17.93 -16.35 -30.26
CA ASP A 784 -19.39 -16.39 -30.40
C ASP A 784 -20.00 -17.75 -30.03
N THR A 785 -19.16 -18.77 -29.79
CA THR A 785 -19.58 -20.13 -29.43
C THR A 785 -19.15 -20.56 -28.02
N ALA A 786 -18.56 -19.67 -27.22
CA ALA A 786 -18.14 -19.99 -25.84
C ALA A 786 -19.33 -20.02 -24.84
N SER A 787 -20.37 -19.24 -25.11
CA SER A 787 -21.63 -19.25 -24.37
C SER A 787 -22.79 -19.18 -25.35
N THR A 788 -23.80 -20.01 -25.13
CA THR A 788 -25.10 -19.99 -25.83
C THR A 788 -26.23 -19.56 -24.89
N ILE A 789 -25.88 -19.08 -23.68
CA ILE A 789 -26.84 -18.57 -22.71
C ILE A 789 -27.37 -17.23 -23.21
N THR A 790 -28.69 -17.13 -23.37
CA THR A 790 -29.35 -15.87 -23.72
C THR A 790 -29.65 -15.04 -22.47
N LEU A 791 -29.96 -13.75 -22.65
CA LEU A 791 -30.42 -12.87 -21.56
C LEU A 791 -31.67 -13.42 -20.84
N GLY A 792 -32.60 -14.02 -21.59
CA GLY A 792 -33.76 -14.74 -21.01
C GLY A 792 -33.37 -15.92 -20.13
N GLY A 793 -32.22 -16.56 -20.39
CA GLY A 793 -31.67 -17.66 -19.60
C GLY A 793 -31.24 -17.27 -18.18
N LEU A 794 -31.22 -15.98 -17.84
CA LEU A 794 -30.92 -15.48 -16.50
C LEU A 794 -32.16 -15.49 -15.56
N LEU A 795 -33.37 -15.49 -16.12
CA LEU A 795 -34.62 -15.46 -15.35
C LEU A 795 -34.76 -16.61 -14.35
N PRO A 796 -34.45 -17.88 -14.70
CA PRO A 796 -34.54 -18.98 -13.74
C PRO A 796 -33.68 -18.76 -12.48
N LEU A 797 -32.50 -18.16 -12.60
CA LEU A 797 -31.65 -17.84 -11.45
C LEU A 797 -32.28 -16.77 -10.57
N ALA A 798 -32.79 -15.70 -11.17
CA ALA A 798 -33.44 -14.62 -10.42
C ALA A 798 -34.69 -15.09 -9.67
N GLU A 799 -35.45 -16.02 -10.25
CA GLU A 799 -36.65 -16.58 -9.64
C GLU A 799 -36.36 -17.54 -8.49
N ARG A 800 -35.34 -18.39 -8.63
CA ARG A 800 -35.10 -19.54 -7.75
C ARG A 800 -33.95 -19.34 -6.76
N CYS A 801 -32.88 -18.63 -7.13
CA CYS A 801 -31.68 -18.43 -6.31
C CYS A 801 -31.76 -17.11 -5.52
N ARG A 802 -32.58 -17.08 -4.46
CA ARG A 802 -32.88 -15.84 -3.72
C ARG A 802 -31.72 -15.28 -2.90
N HIS A 803 -30.70 -16.11 -2.64
CA HIS A 803 -29.51 -15.76 -1.86
C HIS A 803 -28.35 -15.23 -2.73
N LEU A 804 -28.52 -15.11 -4.05
CA LEU A 804 -27.46 -14.79 -5.00
C LEU A 804 -26.89 -13.38 -4.81
N ASN A 805 -25.70 -13.23 -4.22
CA ASN A 805 -25.00 -11.96 -3.96
C ASN A 805 -24.00 -11.57 -5.05
N LYS A 806 -23.46 -12.54 -5.79
CA LYS A 806 -22.51 -12.27 -6.88
C LYS A 806 -22.79 -13.13 -8.09
N LEU A 807 -22.95 -12.50 -9.25
CA LEU A 807 -23.11 -13.15 -10.53
C LEU A 807 -22.05 -12.62 -11.49
N VAL A 808 -21.22 -13.50 -12.03
CA VAL A 808 -20.20 -13.16 -13.05
C VAL A 808 -20.30 -14.17 -14.18
N MET A 809 -20.69 -13.77 -15.38
CA MET A 809 -20.85 -14.71 -16.49
C MET A 809 -20.78 -14.11 -17.90
N TRP A 810 -20.64 -14.97 -18.91
CA TRP A 810 -20.70 -14.60 -20.32
C TRP A 810 -22.06 -14.99 -20.93
N VAL A 811 -22.68 -14.06 -21.66
CA VAL A 811 -24.00 -14.21 -22.27
C VAL A 811 -23.87 -14.01 -23.77
N ALA A 812 -24.49 -14.90 -24.54
CA ALA A 812 -24.54 -14.86 -25.99
C ALA A 812 -25.41 -13.70 -26.47
N GLY A 813 -24.88 -12.88 -27.37
CA GLY A 813 -25.55 -11.68 -27.88
C GLY A 813 -25.94 -11.77 -29.35
N SER A 814 -27.15 -11.31 -29.67
CA SER A 814 -27.63 -11.10 -31.05
C SER A 814 -28.46 -9.81 -31.15
N ALA A 815 -28.61 -9.25 -32.35
CA ALA A 815 -29.39 -8.03 -32.54
C ALA A 815 -30.88 -8.31 -32.21
N GLY A 816 -31.39 -7.74 -31.12
CA GLY A 816 -32.78 -7.91 -30.66
C GLY A 816 -33.03 -9.05 -29.65
N ASP A 817 -32.00 -9.49 -28.92
CA ASP A 817 -32.09 -10.56 -27.92
C ASP A 817 -32.64 -10.13 -26.55
N VAL A 818 -32.87 -8.83 -26.34
CA VAL A 818 -33.48 -8.31 -25.13
C VAL A 818 -34.98 -8.65 -25.13
N PRO A 819 -35.50 -9.41 -24.15
CA PRO A 819 -36.91 -9.79 -24.12
C PRO A 819 -37.84 -8.57 -24.08
N ALA A 820 -38.92 -8.52 -24.87
CA ALA A 820 -39.81 -7.34 -24.90
C ALA A 820 -40.67 -7.12 -23.63
N GLN A 821 -40.72 -8.10 -22.72
CA GLN A 821 -41.52 -8.08 -21.49
C GLN A 821 -40.67 -8.53 -20.30
N TYR A 822 -40.80 -7.82 -19.18
CA TYR A 822 -39.98 -8.02 -17.98
C TYR A 822 -40.87 -8.08 -16.74
N GLU A 823 -40.85 -9.20 -16.01
CA GLU A 823 -41.46 -9.29 -14.68
C GLU A 823 -40.39 -9.04 -13.61
N ARG A 824 -40.68 -8.14 -12.67
CA ARG A 824 -39.77 -7.81 -11.58
C ARG A 824 -39.71 -9.00 -10.60
N CYS A 825 -38.58 -9.69 -10.55
CA CYS A 825 -38.39 -10.78 -9.60
C CYS A 825 -38.18 -10.22 -8.18
N GLY A 826 -38.98 -10.68 -7.22
CA GLY A 826 -38.89 -10.23 -5.83
C GLY A 826 -37.74 -10.90 -5.09
N ARG A 827 -36.75 -10.12 -4.62
CA ARG A 827 -35.66 -10.60 -3.78
C ARG A 827 -35.95 -10.40 -2.29
N LYS A 828 -35.59 -11.38 -1.46
CA LYS A 828 -35.59 -11.27 0.00
C LYS A 828 -34.14 -11.13 0.49
N GLY A 829 -33.62 -9.91 0.62
CA GLY A 829 -32.31 -9.72 1.25
C GLY A 829 -31.80 -8.29 1.21
N SER A 830 -31.20 -7.85 2.33
CA SER A 830 -30.54 -6.55 2.54
C SER A 830 -29.08 -6.53 2.04
N GLU A 831 -28.67 -7.51 1.22
CA GLU A 831 -27.27 -7.73 0.83
C GLU A 831 -26.98 -7.21 -0.57
N VAL A 832 -25.81 -6.59 -0.72
CA VAL A 832 -25.28 -5.99 -1.95
C VAL A 832 -25.14 -7.04 -3.05
N LEU A 833 -25.86 -6.86 -4.16
CA LEU A 833 -25.72 -7.68 -5.36
C LEU A 833 -24.71 -7.07 -6.34
N ALA A 834 -23.70 -7.84 -6.73
CA ALA A 834 -22.77 -7.49 -7.80
C ALA A 834 -23.02 -8.38 -9.02
N VAL A 835 -23.34 -7.77 -10.17
CA VAL A 835 -23.59 -8.45 -11.44
C VAL A 835 -22.59 -7.97 -12.49
N ASP A 836 -21.82 -8.90 -13.03
CA ASP A 836 -20.85 -8.67 -14.10
C ASP A 836 -21.18 -9.61 -15.25
N VAL A 837 -21.68 -9.05 -16.35
CA VAL A 837 -22.10 -9.82 -17.52
C VAL A 837 -21.26 -9.38 -18.71
N THR A 838 -20.51 -10.31 -19.29
CA THR A 838 -19.80 -10.08 -20.56
C THR A 838 -20.71 -10.50 -21.70
N TYR A 839 -21.04 -9.56 -22.58
CA TYR A 839 -21.95 -9.79 -23.70
C TYR A 839 -21.13 -10.16 -24.95
N THR A 840 -21.33 -11.35 -25.52
CA THR A 840 -20.49 -11.85 -26.63
C THR A 840 -21.16 -11.64 -28.01
N GLY A 841 -20.45 -11.01 -28.94
CA GLY A 841 -20.84 -10.81 -30.35
C GLY A 841 -20.19 -9.55 -30.96
N GLN A 842 -20.19 -9.41 -32.29
CA GLN A 842 -19.57 -8.27 -32.98
C GLN A 842 -20.59 -7.22 -33.47
N GLY A 843 -20.22 -5.94 -33.41
CA GLY A 843 -20.88 -4.86 -34.17
C GLY A 843 -22.15 -4.25 -33.58
N PHE A 844 -22.35 -4.26 -32.25
CA PHE A 844 -23.54 -3.67 -31.62
C PHE A 844 -23.41 -2.16 -31.34
N PRO A 845 -24.48 -1.36 -31.55
CA PRO A 845 -24.52 0.04 -31.12
C PRO A 845 -24.56 0.18 -29.59
N GLU A 846 -24.03 1.28 -29.04
CA GLU A 846 -24.05 1.57 -27.59
C GLU A 846 -25.47 1.54 -27.00
N GLU A 847 -26.48 1.91 -27.79
CA GLU A 847 -27.89 1.86 -27.39
C GLU A 847 -28.34 0.45 -27.01
N HIS A 848 -27.85 -0.58 -27.69
CA HIS A 848 -28.17 -1.99 -27.39
C HIS A 848 -27.58 -2.42 -26.04
N LEU A 849 -26.34 -2.02 -25.75
CA LEU A 849 -25.69 -2.32 -24.47
C LEU A 849 -26.41 -1.63 -23.28
N ALA A 850 -26.92 -0.42 -23.49
CA ALA A 850 -27.75 0.27 -22.51
C ALA A 850 -29.08 -0.46 -22.26
N GLU A 851 -29.68 -1.03 -23.30
CA GLU A 851 -30.90 -1.83 -23.18
C GLU A 851 -30.66 -3.13 -22.40
N VAL A 852 -29.53 -3.80 -22.64
CA VAL A 852 -29.09 -4.98 -21.88
C VAL A 852 -28.83 -4.66 -20.41
N ALA A 853 -28.14 -3.54 -20.12
CA ALA A 853 -27.90 -3.10 -18.74
C ALA A 853 -29.23 -2.86 -17.99
N ARG A 854 -30.19 -2.20 -18.64
CA ARG A 854 -31.53 -1.97 -18.08
C ARG A 854 -32.28 -3.27 -17.83
N TYR A 855 -32.16 -4.27 -18.72
CA TYR A 855 -32.75 -5.58 -18.51
C TYR A 855 -32.19 -6.26 -17.25
N VAL A 856 -30.88 -6.26 -17.07
CA VAL A 856 -30.21 -6.85 -15.90
C VAL A 856 -30.66 -6.18 -14.60
N GLU A 857 -30.78 -4.85 -14.57
CA GLU A 857 -31.28 -4.11 -13.41
C GLU A 857 -32.74 -4.42 -13.06
N VAL A 858 -33.57 -4.73 -14.07
CA VAL A 858 -34.99 -5.07 -13.85
C VAL A 858 -35.15 -6.50 -13.34
N VAL A 859 -34.39 -7.44 -13.88
CA VAL A 859 -34.40 -8.86 -13.47
C VAL A 859 -33.83 -9.03 -12.06
N PHE A 860 -32.77 -8.27 -11.75
CA PHE A 860 -32.11 -8.30 -10.45
C PHE A 860 -32.27 -6.94 -9.74
N PRO A 861 -33.29 -6.77 -8.86
CA PRO A 861 -33.54 -5.47 -8.23
C PRO A 861 -32.43 -5.06 -7.26
N ASP A 862 -32.09 -3.76 -7.28
CA ASP A 862 -31.08 -3.07 -6.45
C ASP A 862 -29.63 -3.63 -6.55
N PRO A 863 -29.05 -3.82 -7.77
CA PRO A 863 -27.65 -4.20 -7.89
C PRO A 863 -26.78 -3.01 -7.49
N THR A 864 -25.78 -3.27 -6.65
CA THR A 864 -24.84 -2.22 -6.22
C THR A 864 -23.85 -1.86 -7.33
N VAL A 865 -23.59 -2.82 -8.23
CA VAL A 865 -22.74 -2.68 -9.41
C VAL A 865 -23.26 -3.64 -10.49
N ALA A 866 -23.80 -3.10 -11.58
CA ALA A 866 -24.09 -3.84 -12.81
C ALA A 866 -23.11 -3.37 -13.88
N VAL A 867 -22.20 -4.24 -14.31
CA VAL A 867 -21.23 -3.91 -15.38
C VAL A 867 -21.46 -4.86 -16.54
N VAL A 868 -21.75 -4.27 -17.69
CA VAL A 868 -21.85 -4.99 -18.96
C VAL A 868 -20.60 -4.67 -19.77
N HIS A 869 -19.79 -5.67 -20.05
CA HIS A 869 -18.58 -5.52 -20.86
C HIS A 869 -18.85 -5.97 -22.30
N PRO A 870 -18.46 -5.19 -23.33
CA PRO A 870 -18.28 -5.74 -24.66
C PRO A 870 -17.19 -6.83 -24.61
N PRO A 871 -17.16 -7.77 -25.56
CA PRO A 871 -16.14 -8.80 -25.56
C PRO A 871 -14.75 -8.13 -25.65
N PRO A 872 -13.73 -8.62 -24.93
CA PRO A 872 -12.40 -8.01 -24.95
C PRO A 872 -11.88 -8.00 -26.40
N GLN A 873 -11.75 -6.82 -27.00
CA GLN A 873 -11.26 -6.69 -28.36
C GLN A 873 -9.80 -7.13 -28.37
N PHE A 874 -9.54 -8.27 -29.02
CA PHE A 874 -8.18 -8.56 -29.43
C PHE A 874 -8.00 -7.92 -30.78
N GLU A 875 -6.97 -7.14 -30.74
CA GLU A 875 -6.23 -6.59 -31.82
C GLU A 875 -5.78 -7.78 -32.73
N GLU A 876 -5.57 -7.61 -34.04
CA GLU A 876 -5.01 -8.68 -34.91
C GLU A 876 -3.68 -8.15 -35.44
N GLU A 877 -2.57 -8.68 -34.91
CA GLU A 877 -1.23 -8.36 -35.38
C GLU A 877 -1.07 -9.19 -36.66
N THR A 878 -1.51 -8.63 -37.79
CA THR A 878 -1.31 -9.23 -39.10
C THR A 878 0.19 -9.37 -39.32
N GLY A 879 0.69 -10.61 -39.18
CA GLY A 879 2.04 -10.97 -39.55
C GLY A 879 2.24 -10.72 -41.04
N ASP A 880 2.96 -9.63 -41.35
CA ASP A 880 3.56 -9.45 -42.65
C ASP A 880 4.80 -10.36 -42.69
N GLY A 881 4.63 -11.54 -43.29
CA GLY A 881 5.74 -12.39 -43.65
C GLY A 881 6.53 -11.70 -44.74
N THR A 882 7.61 -11.03 -44.38
CA THR A 882 8.69 -10.74 -45.31
C THR A 882 9.69 -11.90 -45.23
N ASP A 883 9.52 -12.85 -46.15
CA ASP A 883 10.66 -13.43 -46.84
C ASP A 883 11.53 -12.26 -47.33
N ASP A 884 12.77 -12.14 -46.83
CA ASP A 884 13.95 -11.80 -47.64
C ASP A 884 15.23 -11.63 -46.78
N GLU A 885 16.21 -12.47 -47.14
CA GLU A 885 17.67 -12.28 -47.12
C GLU A 885 18.52 -12.40 -45.82
N ALA A 886 19.36 -13.46 -45.88
CA ALA A 886 20.73 -13.68 -45.37
C ALA A 886 20.95 -14.29 -43.97
#